data_AF-A0A1Z9G1S7-F1
#
_entry.id   AF-A0A1Z9G1S7-F1
#
_cell.length_a   1.000
_cell.length_b   1.000
_cell.length_c   1.000
_cell.angle_alpha   90.00
_cell.angle_beta   90.00
_cell.angle_gamma   90.00
#
_symmetry.space_group_name_H-M   'P 1'
#
loop_
_entity.id
_entity.type
_entity.pdbx_description
1 polymer ?
#
loop_
_entity_poly.entity_id
_entity_poly.type
_entity_poly.pdbx_seq_one_letter_code
_entity_poly.pdbx_strand_id
1 'polypeptide(L)'
;LKSNFTIIDTLDQIKLIKKILEAENIDIKKNPPKQIAYYIDQWKNKALLPQDIKLKNKEFNLINGLSVYRIYQQRLKIMNCADFGDLILHVVTILKKFEDIKKIYKKNFKYILVDEFQDTNYVQNLWLKLLTNEKNNICVVGDDDQSIYSWRGAEIKNILEFKETFDNLETVKLEQNYRSTENILNSATSLISNNEDRLNKKIWSDLGEGEKVKIKSYFDGLSEASGVSDIIEQNLSKKFKLNSISILVRASFQTREFEERFIKIGLPYRIIGGLKFYERSEIKDALAYLRLINQSNDDLSFERIINTPKRAIGDSSVKKIYEFSRNKGLSLLDASQEILKENILKPKTVQNLKTFIINIISWKQKSESVDHVSLLETVLDESGYSSMLKNEKTPEADSKLENLKELKSSMKSYSSLNEFLENISLQTAIDEKWDGEKINIMTIHSAKGLEFDAVFLPGWEEGLFPHQKSIDEKGVEGIEEERRLAYVAITRAKKELYLSFANQRKFYGRQNDNYDFYSSLQSRFIDEIDDKFTEISIDENKEDDFIFDQDFNIESKKNSPGWKRLKNNINNNIEENIKTINLTENKTNFSVGETVKHEGFGSGKIIHIDGNKLLINFKNQGEKKVMDKFVIKAIND
;
A
#
# COMPACT_ATOMS: atom_id res chain seq x y z
N LEU A 1 10.03 27.79 -25.81
CA LEU A 1 10.13 26.38 -26.27
C LEU A 1 9.58 26.31 -27.69
N LYS A 2 9.94 25.30 -28.48
CA LYS A 2 9.29 24.98 -29.75
C LYS A 2 7.97 24.26 -29.47
N SER A 3 7.04 24.23 -30.44
CA SER A 3 5.68 23.70 -30.25
C SER A 3 5.62 22.22 -29.86
N ASN A 4 6.62 21.43 -30.23
CA ASN A 4 6.72 19.99 -29.94
C ASN A 4 7.54 19.68 -28.68
N PHE A 5 7.42 20.52 -27.64
CA PHE A 5 8.16 20.30 -26.39
C PHE A 5 7.61 19.09 -25.63
N THR A 6 8.48 18.38 -24.92
CA THR A 6 8.09 17.23 -24.09
C THR A 6 7.93 17.62 -22.63
N ILE A 7 7.07 16.91 -21.91
CA ILE A 7 6.89 17.07 -20.47
C ILE A 7 7.67 15.95 -19.79
N ILE A 8 8.55 16.31 -18.86
CA ILE A 8 9.31 15.34 -18.07
C ILE A 8 8.64 15.08 -16.72
N ASP A 9 8.72 13.83 -16.26
CA ASP A 9 8.20 13.44 -14.95
C ASP A 9 9.21 13.70 -13.82
N THR A 10 8.79 13.41 -12.59
CA THR A 10 9.61 13.62 -11.39
C THR A 10 10.90 12.76 -11.40
N LEU A 11 10.85 11.55 -11.94
CA LEU A 11 12.02 10.67 -12.00
C LEU A 11 13.05 11.20 -12.99
N ASP A 12 12.61 11.69 -14.15
CA ASP A 12 13.46 12.30 -15.16
C ASP A 12 14.03 13.64 -14.70
N GLN A 13 13.25 14.44 -13.97
CA GLN A 13 13.73 15.64 -13.28
C GLN A 13 14.85 15.30 -12.30
N ILE A 14 14.67 14.30 -11.42
CA ILE A 14 15.68 13.88 -10.45
C ILE A 14 16.95 13.37 -11.14
N LYS A 15 16.82 12.56 -12.20
CA LYS A 15 17.96 12.08 -13.00
C LYS A 15 18.74 13.24 -13.63
N LEU A 16 18.04 14.24 -14.16
CA LEU A 16 18.68 15.42 -14.76
C LEU A 16 19.42 16.24 -13.72
N ILE A 17 18.80 16.50 -12.57
CA ILE A 17 19.43 17.20 -11.44
C ILE A 17 20.68 16.46 -10.97
N LYS A 18 20.62 15.13 -10.84
CA LYS A 18 21.80 14.30 -10.49
C LYS A 18 22.95 14.49 -11.49
N LYS A 19 22.67 14.46 -12.79
CA LYS A 19 23.70 14.70 -13.83
C LYS A 19 24.30 16.11 -13.74
N ILE A 20 23.50 17.11 -13.38
CA ILE A 20 23.99 18.49 -13.18
C ILE A 20 24.91 18.56 -11.97
N LEU A 21 24.52 17.94 -10.84
CA LEU A 21 25.35 17.90 -9.63
C LEU A 21 26.72 17.23 -9.90
N GLU A 22 26.72 16.13 -10.64
CA GLU A 22 27.95 15.43 -11.06
C GLU A 22 28.84 16.31 -11.94
N ALA A 23 28.26 17.03 -12.91
CA ALA A 23 29.00 17.89 -13.83
C ALA A 23 29.61 19.13 -13.15
N GLU A 24 28.92 19.68 -12.15
CA GLU A 24 29.34 20.87 -11.41
C GLU A 24 30.23 20.54 -10.18
N ASN A 25 30.60 19.27 -9.99
CA ASN A 25 31.36 18.77 -8.83
C ASN A 25 30.71 19.12 -7.47
N ILE A 26 29.38 19.12 -7.39
CA ILE A 26 28.64 19.36 -6.15
C ILE A 26 28.42 18.02 -5.44
N ASP A 27 28.73 17.97 -4.15
CA ASP A 27 28.57 16.76 -3.33
C ASP A 27 27.10 16.34 -3.19
N ILE A 28 26.76 15.22 -3.84
CA ILE A 28 25.43 14.58 -3.85
C ILE A 28 24.99 14.14 -2.45
N LYS A 29 25.91 13.76 -1.57
CA LYS A 29 25.56 13.33 -0.21
C LYS A 29 25.06 14.50 0.62
N LYS A 30 25.67 15.68 0.45
CA LYS A 30 25.26 16.92 1.13
C LYS A 30 24.08 17.61 0.45
N ASN A 31 23.91 17.40 -0.87
CA ASN A 31 22.85 17.98 -1.67
C ASN A 31 22.08 16.87 -2.42
N PRO A 32 21.24 16.09 -1.72
CA PRO A 32 20.44 15.05 -2.35
C PRO A 32 19.60 15.60 -3.52
N PRO A 33 19.61 14.96 -4.70
CA PRO A 33 18.89 15.45 -5.88
C PRO A 33 17.39 15.70 -5.63
N LYS A 34 16.75 14.89 -4.79
CA LYS A 34 15.34 15.05 -4.40
C LYS A 34 15.09 16.31 -3.59
N GLN A 35 16.03 16.66 -2.69
CA GLN A 35 15.93 17.89 -1.90
C GLN A 35 16.10 19.13 -2.80
N ILE A 36 17.01 19.07 -3.77
CA ILE A 36 17.16 20.15 -4.76
C ILE A 36 15.91 20.27 -5.65
N ALA A 37 15.33 19.14 -6.10
CA ALA A 37 14.08 19.13 -6.85
C ALA A 37 12.94 19.78 -6.04
N TYR A 38 12.84 19.47 -4.75
CA TYR A 38 11.88 20.10 -3.84
C TYR A 38 12.07 21.62 -3.76
N TYR A 39 13.31 22.12 -3.61
CA TYR A 39 13.55 23.57 -3.61
C TYR A 39 13.17 24.24 -4.93
N ILE A 40 13.47 23.60 -6.07
CA ILE A 40 13.08 24.09 -7.39
C ILE A 40 11.55 24.18 -7.49
N ASP A 41 10.84 23.12 -7.09
CA ASP A 41 9.37 23.09 -7.11
C ASP A 41 8.78 24.22 -6.23
N GLN A 42 9.28 24.39 -5.01
CA GLN A 42 8.87 25.46 -4.10
C GLN A 42 9.09 26.86 -4.69
N TRP A 43 10.22 27.10 -5.38
CA TRP A 43 10.45 28.37 -6.06
C TRP A 43 9.51 28.58 -7.26
N LYS A 44 9.23 27.53 -8.04
CA LYS A 44 8.28 27.58 -9.15
C LYS A 44 6.85 27.85 -8.65
N ASN A 45 6.43 27.23 -7.55
CA ASN A 45 5.13 27.44 -6.90
C ASN A 45 4.95 28.89 -6.41
N LYS A 46 6.06 29.58 -6.09
CA LYS A 46 6.09 31.02 -5.76
C LYS A 46 6.25 31.94 -6.98
N ALA A 47 6.09 31.40 -8.19
CA ALA A 47 6.25 32.10 -9.46
C ALA A 47 7.65 32.71 -9.69
N LEU A 48 8.72 32.11 -9.13
CA LEU A 48 10.08 32.64 -9.19
C LEU A 48 10.92 31.98 -10.29
N LEU A 49 11.48 32.78 -11.18
CA LEU A 49 12.54 32.35 -12.08
C LEU A 49 13.90 32.34 -11.34
N PRO A 50 14.91 31.63 -11.85
CA PRO A 50 16.24 31.57 -11.21
C PRO A 50 16.93 32.94 -11.01
N GLN A 51 16.49 33.97 -11.74
CA GLN A 51 16.98 35.34 -11.64
C GLN A 51 16.25 36.17 -10.57
N ASP A 52 15.03 35.78 -10.21
CA ASP A 52 14.16 36.53 -9.27
C ASP A 52 14.41 36.11 -7.81
N ILE A 53 15.06 34.97 -7.60
CA ILE A 53 15.34 34.42 -6.26
C ILE A 53 16.43 35.24 -5.56
N LYS A 54 16.07 35.83 -4.43
CA LYS A 54 16.99 36.48 -3.50
C LYS A 54 17.13 35.63 -2.24
N LEU A 55 18.30 35.03 -2.04
CA LEU A 55 18.58 34.21 -0.86
C LEU A 55 18.85 35.13 0.35
N LYS A 56 17.98 35.05 1.37
CA LYS A 56 18.17 35.78 2.64
C LYS A 56 19.14 35.06 3.59
N ASN A 57 19.22 33.73 3.50
CA ASN A 57 20.02 32.89 4.38
C ASN A 57 21.29 32.40 3.68
N LYS A 58 22.42 32.36 4.41
CA LYS A 58 23.71 31.81 3.95
C LYS A 58 23.76 30.27 4.04
N GLU A 59 22.63 29.59 3.89
CA GLU A 59 22.64 28.12 3.86
C GLU A 59 23.26 27.63 2.56
N PHE A 60 24.35 26.88 2.70
CA PHE A 60 25.13 26.39 1.56
C PHE A 60 24.30 25.53 0.59
N ASN A 61 23.33 24.78 1.12
CA ASN A 61 22.43 23.93 0.32
C ASN A 61 21.48 24.74 -0.58
N LEU A 62 20.96 25.88 -0.10
CA LEU A 62 20.10 26.76 -0.90
C LEU A 62 20.88 27.49 -2.00
N ILE A 63 22.13 27.85 -1.73
CA ILE A 63 23.04 28.45 -2.72
C ILE A 63 23.29 27.46 -3.86
N ASN A 64 23.63 26.22 -3.54
CA ASN A 64 23.80 25.16 -4.53
C ASN A 64 22.49 24.83 -5.25
N GLY A 65 21.35 24.84 -4.55
CA GLY A 65 20.05 24.66 -5.18
C GLY A 65 19.75 25.73 -6.23
N LEU A 66 20.10 26.98 -5.97
CA LEU A 66 19.90 28.07 -6.92
C LEU A 66 20.83 27.96 -8.14
N SER A 67 22.09 27.59 -7.95
CA SER A 67 23.02 27.39 -9.07
C SER A 67 22.55 26.23 -9.96
N VAL A 68 22.14 25.12 -9.36
CA VAL A 68 21.56 23.97 -10.06
C VAL A 68 20.27 24.35 -10.79
N TYR A 69 19.38 25.14 -10.17
CA TYR A 69 18.14 25.59 -10.80
C TYR A 69 18.39 26.38 -12.10
N ARG A 70 19.41 27.25 -12.12
CA ARG A 70 19.79 28.00 -13.33
C ARG A 70 20.20 27.07 -14.46
N ILE A 71 21.10 26.12 -14.18
CA ILE A 71 21.61 25.18 -15.17
C ILE A 71 20.48 24.25 -15.63
N TYR A 72 19.64 23.80 -14.70
CA TYR A 72 18.49 22.95 -14.97
C TYR A 72 17.52 23.61 -15.97
N GLN A 73 17.10 24.86 -15.73
CA GLN A 73 16.22 25.57 -16.67
C GLN A 73 16.87 25.81 -18.04
N GLN A 74 18.19 26.04 -18.10
CA GLN A 74 18.90 26.13 -19.38
C GLN A 74 18.91 24.80 -20.12
N ARG A 75 19.15 23.69 -19.42
CA ARG A 75 19.14 22.33 -19.98
C ARG A 75 17.75 21.97 -20.51
N LEU A 76 16.68 22.25 -19.77
CA LEU A 76 15.31 22.03 -20.25
C LEU A 76 15.03 22.79 -21.55
N LYS A 77 15.44 24.06 -21.64
CA LYS A 77 15.29 24.85 -22.87
C LYS A 77 16.06 24.27 -24.05
N ILE A 78 17.30 23.81 -23.85
CA ILE A 78 18.14 23.18 -24.89
C ILE A 78 17.49 21.87 -25.38
N MET A 79 16.98 21.05 -24.45
CA MET A 79 16.32 19.78 -24.77
C MET A 79 14.89 19.96 -25.30
N ASN A 80 14.39 21.19 -25.32
CA ASN A 80 13.00 21.51 -25.65
C ASN A 80 11.99 20.75 -24.76
N CYS A 81 12.22 20.77 -23.45
CA CYS A 81 11.36 20.13 -22.45
C CYS A 81 10.82 21.15 -21.44
N ALA A 82 9.77 20.76 -20.72
CA ALA A 82 9.25 21.43 -19.53
C ALA A 82 8.95 20.38 -18.44
N ASP A 83 9.07 20.74 -17.16
CA ASP A 83 8.47 19.93 -16.09
C ASP A 83 7.08 20.46 -15.70
N PHE A 84 6.41 19.80 -14.75
CA PHE A 84 5.06 20.17 -14.33
C PHE A 84 4.96 21.62 -13.81
N GLY A 85 5.93 22.07 -13.01
CA GLY A 85 5.95 23.45 -12.50
C GLY A 85 6.13 24.49 -13.62
N ASP A 86 6.93 24.15 -14.64
CA ASP A 86 7.14 25.02 -15.81
C ASP A 86 5.87 25.25 -16.63
N LEU A 87 4.92 24.30 -16.64
CA LEU A 87 3.67 24.45 -17.38
C LEU A 87 2.89 25.69 -16.92
N ILE A 88 2.87 25.96 -15.61
CA ILE A 88 2.18 27.13 -15.06
C ILE A 88 3.12 28.35 -15.06
N LEU A 89 4.37 28.16 -14.62
CA LEU A 89 5.34 29.26 -14.51
C LEU A 89 5.60 29.95 -15.87
N HIS A 90 5.73 29.19 -16.96
CA HIS A 90 5.91 29.77 -18.29
C HIS A 90 4.69 30.55 -18.74
N VAL A 91 3.48 30.04 -18.50
CA VAL A 91 2.24 30.75 -18.85
C VAL A 91 2.15 32.08 -18.10
N VAL A 92 2.39 32.07 -16.79
CA VAL A 92 2.43 33.29 -15.97
C VAL A 92 3.51 34.26 -16.48
N THR A 93 4.70 33.76 -16.80
CA THR A 93 5.80 34.59 -17.33
C THR A 93 5.44 35.23 -18.68
N ILE A 94 4.78 34.48 -19.57
CA ILE A 94 4.32 34.98 -20.87
C ILE A 94 3.26 36.07 -20.67
N LEU A 95 2.23 35.81 -19.85
CA LEU A 95 1.15 36.76 -19.61
C LEU A 95 1.63 38.03 -18.89
N LYS A 96 2.65 37.96 -18.04
CA LYS A 96 3.28 39.15 -17.43
C LYS A 96 4.07 39.98 -18.43
N LYS A 97 4.72 39.34 -19.40
CA LYS A 97 5.65 40.00 -20.33
C LYS A 97 4.98 40.52 -21.61
N PHE A 98 3.97 39.81 -22.10
CA PHE A 98 3.34 40.05 -23.40
C PHE A 98 1.88 40.44 -23.21
N GLU A 99 1.63 41.75 -23.13
CA GLU A 99 0.30 42.31 -22.85
C GLU A 99 -0.71 42.06 -23.99
N ASP A 100 -0.23 41.95 -25.23
CA ASP A 100 -1.02 41.56 -26.41
C ASP A 100 -1.62 40.15 -26.25
N ILE A 101 -0.79 39.18 -25.85
CA ILE A 101 -1.24 37.80 -25.58
C ILE A 101 -2.23 37.77 -24.40
N LYS A 102 -1.92 38.50 -23.32
CA LYS A 102 -2.79 38.60 -22.15
C LYS A 102 -4.18 39.16 -22.52
N LYS A 103 -4.25 40.20 -23.36
CA LYS A 103 -5.51 40.77 -23.85
C LYS A 103 -6.35 39.76 -24.62
N ILE A 104 -5.74 38.91 -25.44
CA ILE A 104 -6.45 37.84 -26.16
C ILE A 104 -7.16 36.90 -25.17
N TYR A 105 -6.42 36.42 -24.17
CA TYR A 105 -6.99 35.49 -23.18
C TYR A 105 -8.04 36.16 -22.27
N LYS A 106 -7.80 37.40 -21.82
CA LYS A 106 -8.80 38.18 -21.06
C LYS A 106 -10.10 38.39 -21.84
N LYS A 107 -10.03 38.55 -23.16
CA LYS A 107 -11.20 38.68 -24.03
C LYS A 107 -11.95 37.36 -24.20
N ASN A 108 -11.23 36.25 -24.32
CA ASN A 108 -11.81 34.94 -24.56
C ASN A 108 -12.42 34.33 -23.28
N PHE A 109 -11.74 34.46 -22.14
CA PHE A 109 -12.23 34.00 -20.85
C PHE A 109 -13.13 35.04 -20.20
N LYS A 110 -14.41 35.04 -20.59
CA LYS A 110 -15.42 35.96 -20.06
C LYS A 110 -15.84 35.65 -18.63
N TYR A 111 -15.84 34.37 -18.25
CA TYR A 111 -16.19 33.86 -16.93
C TYR A 111 -15.17 32.79 -16.53
N ILE A 112 -14.68 32.86 -15.30
CA ILE A 112 -13.71 31.90 -14.75
C ILE A 112 -14.35 31.26 -13.52
N LEU A 113 -14.47 29.94 -13.55
CA LEU A 113 -14.97 29.14 -12.43
C LEU A 113 -13.80 28.30 -11.91
N VAL A 114 -13.54 28.37 -10.61
CA VAL A 114 -12.46 27.62 -9.96
C VAL A 114 -13.03 26.85 -8.80
N ASP A 115 -12.84 25.54 -8.79
CA ASP A 115 -13.20 24.65 -7.68
C ASP A 115 -11.96 24.31 -6.86
N GLU A 116 -12.14 23.81 -5.63
CA GLU A 116 -11.06 23.46 -4.68
C GLU A 116 -10.03 24.60 -4.48
N PHE A 117 -10.49 25.85 -4.44
CA PHE A 117 -9.62 27.02 -4.47
C PHE A 117 -8.67 27.11 -3.26
N GLN A 118 -9.01 26.49 -2.14
CA GLN A 118 -8.15 26.40 -0.95
C GLN A 118 -6.84 25.63 -1.19
N ASP A 119 -6.81 24.72 -2.17
CA ASP A 119 -5.62 23.94 -2.51
C ASP A 119 -4.70 24.64 -3.52
N THR A 120 -5.05 25.87 -3.93
CA THR A 120 -4.25 26.61 -4.89
C THR A 120 -2.97 27.14 -4.27
N ASN A 121 -1.88 27.11 -5.04
CA ASN A 121 -0.62 27.74 -4.68
C ASN A 121 -0.51 29.17 -5.22
N TYR A 122 0.54 29.89 -4.81
CA TYR A 122 0.73 31.28 -5.20
C TYR A 122 0.78 31.49 -6.73
N VAL A 123 1.49 30.65 -7.49
CA VAL A 123 1.61 30.80 -8.95
C VAL A 123 0.27 30.57 -9.66
N GLN A 124 -0.56 29.64 -9.18
CA GLN A 124 -1.91 29.42 -9.67
C GLN A 124 -2.83 30.61 -9.38
N ASN A 125 -2.82 31.12 -8.15
CA ASN A 125 -3.59 32.32 -7.80
C ASN A 125 -3.16 33.52 -8.66
N LEU A 126 -1.85 33.72 -8.84
CA LEU A 126 -1.31 34.77 -9.71
C LEU A 126 -1.71 34.58 -11.17
N TRP A 127 -1.76 33.35 -11.67
CA TRP A 127 -2.23 33.06 -13.01
C TRP A 127 -3.69 33.47 -13.19
N LEU A 128 -4.56 33.13 -12.23
CA LEU A 128 -5.95 33.55 -12.22
C LEU A 128 -6.07 35.08 -12.24
N LYS A 129 -5.34 35.79 -11.36
CA LYS A 129 -5.32 37.27 -11.35
C LYS A 129 -4.91 37.87 -12.70
N LEU A 130 -3.98 37.24 -13.44
CA LEU A 130 -3.57 37.70 -14.76
C LEU A 130 -4.63 37.47 -15.84
N LEU A 131 -5.46 36.43 -15.70
CA LEU A 131 -6.54 36.09 -16.63
C LEU A 131 -7.84 36.84 -16.33
N THR A 132 -8.08 37.24 -15.09
CA THR A 132 -9.31 37.95 -14.72
C THR A 132 -9.42 39.27 -15.49
N ASN A 133 -10.55 39.45 -16.17
CA ASN A 133 -10.86 40.64 -16.94
C ASN A 133 -11.24 41.83 -16.04
N GLU A 134 -11.38 43.03 -16.60
CA GLU A 134 -11.72 44.25 -15.84
C GLU A 134 -13.08 44.17 -15.12
N LYS A 135 -13.94 43.22 -15.50
CA LYS A 135 -15.26 43.01 -14.89
C LYS A 135 -15.22 42.04 -13.70
N ASN A 136 -14.07 41.46 -13.37
CA ASN A 136 -13.90 40.50 -12.29
C ASN A 136 -14.91 39.35 -12.30
N ASN A 137 -15.22 38.81 -13.49
CA ASN A 137 -16.11 37.65 -13.66
C ASN A 137 -15.43 36.33 -13.24
N ILE A 138 -15.04 36.24 -11.97
CA ILE A 138 -14.43 35.06 -11.36
C ILE A 138 -15.34 34.56 -10.24
N CYS A 139 -15.60 33.27 -10.22
CA CYS A 139 -16.27 32.58 -9.12
C CYS A 139 -15.32 31.48 -8.64
N VAL A 140 -15.00 31.54 -7.35
CA VAL A 140 -14.18 30.51 -6.70
C VAL A 140 -15.05 29.77 -5.68
N VAL A 141 -14.88 28.46 -5.63
CA VAL A 141 -15.49 27.57 -4.66
C VAL A 141 -14.36 26.88 -3.91
N GLY A 142 -14.50 26.80 -2.60
CA GLY A 142 -13.51 26.14 -1.75
C GLY A 142 -13.93 26.11 -0.30
N ASP A 143 -13.26 25.23 0.44
CA ASP A 143 -13.49 25.02 1.87
C ASP A 143 -12.13 25.01 2.57
N ASP A 144 -11.87 26.05 3.37
CA ASP A 144 -10.62 26.24 4.10
C ASP A 144 -10.31 25.10 5.09
N ASP A 145 -11.35 24.45 5.64
CA ASP A 145 -11.18 23.29 6.54
C ASP A 145 -10.74 22.02 5.79
N GLN A 146 -10.80 22.02 4.46
CA GLN A 146 -10.39 20.91 3.58
C GLN A 146 -9.05 21.18 2.86
N SER A 147 -8.29 22.19 3.27
CA SER A 147 -6.94 22.46 2.73
C SER A 147 -5.90 21.51 3.33
N ILE A 148 -5.53 20.47 2.57
CA ILE A 148 -4.63 19.38 3.03
C ILE A 148 -3.40 19.14 2.13
N TYR A 149 -3.16 20.01 1.14
CA TYR A 149 -2.02 19.90 0.21
C TYR A 149 -0.94 20.97 0.43
N SER A 150 -0.76 21.48 1.65
CA SER A 150 0.24 22.54 1.89
C SER A 150 1.68 22.05 1.60
N TRP A 151 1.96 20.76 1.76
CA TRP A 151 3.23 20.13 1.35
C TRP A 151 3.49 20.19 -0.17
N ARG A 152 2.45 20.39 -1.00
CA ARG A 152 2.54 20.69 -2.43
C ARG A 152 2.57 22.20 -2.73
N GLY A 153 2.65 23.04 -1.70
CA GLY A 153 2.68 24.50 -1.81
C GLY A 153 1.31 25.16 -1.85
N ALA A 154 0.22 24.45 -1.53
CA ALA A 154 -1.09 25.10 -1.36
C ALA A 154 -1.03 26.14 -0.23
N GLU A 155 -1.63 27.31 -0.46
CA GLU A 155 -1.65 28.40 0.51
C GLU A 155 -3.10 28.74 0.86
N ILE A 156 -3.53 28.36 2.06
CA ILE A 156 -4.90 28.65 2.57
C ILE A 156 -5.19 30.15 2.58
N LYS A 157 -4.15 30.99 2.69
CA LYS A 157 -4.26 32.45 2.57
C LYS A 157 -4.91 32.89 1.26
N ASN A 158 -4.78 32.12 0.18
CA ASN A 158 -5.42 32.44 -1.09
C ASN A 158 -6.94 32.56 -0.98
N ILE A 159 -7.61 31.66 -0.23
CA ILE A 159 -9.06 31.72 -0.03
C ILE A 159 -9.44 32.76 1.03
N LEU A 160 -8.64 32.90 2.09
CA LEU A 160 -8.89 33.86 3.18
C LEU A 160 -8.76 35.32 2.71
N GLU A 161 -7.69 35.63 1.97
CA GLU A 161 -7.37 36.96 1.44
C GLU A 161 -8.03 37.23 0.07
N PHE A 162 -8.91 36.33 -0.41
CA PHE A 162 -9.61 36.51 -1.68
C PHE A 162 -10.43 37.81 -1.68
N LYS A 163 -11.02 38.14 -0.52
CA LYS A 163 -11.78 39.38 -0.28
C LYS A 163 -10.96 40.65 -0.42
N GLU A 164 -9.66 40.57 -0.14
CA GLU A 164 -8.73 41.70 -0.27
C GLU A 164 -8.18 41.81 -1.69
N THR A 165 -8.21 40.73 -2.46
CA THR A 165 -7.68 40.68 -3.82
C THR A 165 -8.64 41.24 -4.88
N PHE A 166 -9.95 41.03 -4.72
CA PHE A 166 -10.96 41.45 -5.69
C PHE A 166 -12.01 42.35 -5.04
N ASP A 167 -12.25 43.53 -5.63
CA ASP A 167 -13.31 44.43 -5.18
C ASP A 167 -14.70 43.90 -5.62
N ASN A 168 -15.76 44.29 -4.89
CA ASN A 168 -17.16 43.97 -5.17
C ASN A 168 -17.51 42.46 -5.19
N LEU A 169 -17.07 41.72 -4.17
CA LEU A 169 -17.33 40.28 -4.05
C LEU A 169 -18.68 39.98 -3.38
N GLU A 170 -19.44 39.10 -4.01
CA GLU A 170 -20.58 38.43 -3.38
C GLU A 170 -20.09 37.12 -2.72
N THR A 171 -20.33 36.95 -1.41
CA THR A 171 -19.98 35.72 -0.69
C THR A 171 -21.25 34.94 -0.37
N VAL A 172 -21.38 33.74 -0.93
CA VAL A 172 -22.45 32.80 -0.62
C VAL A 172 -21.88 31.68 0.26
N LYS A 173 -22.47 31.45 1.43
CA LYS A 173 -22.09 30.35 2.32
C LYS A 173 -23.07 29.19 2.14
N LEU A 174 -22.54 28.00 1.84
CA LEU A 174 -23.32 26.77 1.76
C LEU A 174 -23.19 26.03 3.09
N GLU A 175 -24.15 26.25 3.98
CA GLU A 175 -24.10 25.76 5.37
C GLU A 175 -24.82 24.42 5.58
N GLN A 176 -25.66 23.99 4.64
CA GLN A 176 -26.32 22.69 4.72
C GLN A 176 -25.44 21.60 4.13
N ASN A 177 -25.14 20.58 4.94
CA ASN A 177 -24.48 19.36 4.53
C ASN A 177 -25.52 18.29 4.15
N TYR A 178 -25.40 17.78 2.92
CA TYR A 178 -26.31 16.76 2.38
C TYR A 178 -25.70 15.35 2.42
N ARG A 179 -24.52 15.18 3.03
CA ARG A 179 -23.74 13.94 3.01
C ARG A 179 -23.86 13.16 4.31
N SER A 180 -23.60 13.82 5.42
CA SER A 180 -23.34 13.21 6.73
C SER A 180 -24.47 13.53 7.71
N THR A 181 -24.75 12.60 8.61
CA THR A 181 -25.67 12.80 9.75
C THR A 181 -25.11 13.81 10.75
N GLU A 182 -25.97 14.36 11.62
CA GLU A 182 -25.56 15.43 12.54
C GLU A 182 -24.47 14.99 13.53
N ASN A 183 -24.52 13.76 14.08
CA ASN A 183 -23.49 13.29 15.01
C ASN A 183 -22.09 13.29 14.37
N ILE A 184 -21.95 12.79 13.13
CA ILE A 184 -20.68 12.81 12.40
C ILE A 184 -20.22 14.23 12.12
N LEU A 185 -21.14 15.10 11.67
CA LEU A 185 -20.84 16.47 11.33
C LEU A 185 -20.42 17.30 12.56
N ASN A 186 -21.11 17.10 13.68
CA ASN A 186 -20.82 17.78 14.94
C ASN A 186 -19.48 17.31 15.51
N SER A 187 -19.14 16.00 15.43
CA SER A 187 -17.81 15.50 15.78
C SER A 187 -16.71 16.11 14.91
N ALA A 188 -16.94 16.27 13.60
CA ALA A 188 -16.00 16.94 12.71
C ALA A 188 -15.83 18.42 13.09
N THR A 189 -16.95 19.08 13.40
CA THR A 189 -17.00 20.52 13.74
C THR A 189 -16.33 20.80 15.08
N SER A 190 -16.54 19.96 16.10
CA SER A 190 -15.88 20.10 17.40
C SER A 190 -14.36 19.98 17.24
N LEU A 191 -13.89 19.01 16.46
CA LEU A 191 -12.48 18.83 16.16
C LEU A 191 -11.91 20.09 15.49
N ILE A 192 -12.43 20.45 14.30
CA ILE A 192 -11.84 21.54 13.49
C ILE A 192 -11.94 22.91 14.17
N SER A 193 -12.88 23.08 15.10
CA SER A 193 -13.06 24.35 15.82
C SER A 193 -11.81 24.82 16.58
N ASN A 194 -10.90 23.89 16.91
CA ASN A 194 -9.62 24.16 17.58
C ASN A 194 -8.55 24.81 16.67
N ASN A 195 -8.77 24.94 15.36
CA ASN A 195 -7.91 25.76 14.49
C ASN A 195 -8.25 27.26 14.63
N GLU A 196 -7.23 28.12 14.60
CA GLU A 196 -7.39 29.58 14.73
C GLU A 196 -7.76 30.23 13.38
N ASP A 197 -7.06 29.86 12.30
CA ASP A 197 -7.24 30.46 10.96
C ASP A 197 -8.35 29.75 10.17
N ARG A 198 -9.61 30.16 10.40
CA ARG A 198 -10.81 29.61 9.74
C ARG A 198 -11.85 30.66 9.36
N LEU A 199 -12.55 30.44 8.25
CA LEU A 199 -13.76 31.15 7.87
C LEU A 199 -14.92 30.74 8.78
N ASN A 200 -15.53 31.71 9.46
CA ASN A 200 -16.70 31.43 10.29
C ASN A 200 -17.87 30.92 9.44
N LYS A 201 -18.25 29.65 9.64
CA LYS A 201 -19.37 28.97 8.99
C LYS A 201 -19.99 27.98 9.97
N LYS A 202 -21.31 27.83 9.93
CA LYS A 202 -22.03 26.87 10.77
C LYS A 202 -22.63 25.78 9.89
N ILE A 203 -21.98 24.62 9.84
CA ILE A 203 -22.49 23.52 9.03
C ILE A 203 -23.56 22.75 9.80
N TRP A 204 -24.67 22.40 9.16
CA TRP A 204 -25.78 21.62 9.74
C TRP A 204 -26.30 20.58 8.75
N SER A 205 -27.08 19.59 9.21
CA SER A 205 -27.64 18.51 8.38
C SER A 205 -29.12 18.30 8.68
N ASP A 206 -29.94 17.96 7.67
CA ASP A 206 -31.35 17.58 7.82
C ASP A 206 -31.58 16.06 7.78
N LEU A 207 -30.50 15.27 7.72
CA LEU A 207 -30.56 13.80 7.69
C LEU A 207 -30.89 13.17 9.06
N GLY A 208 -31.04 14.00 10.10
CA GLY A 208 -31.25 13.61 11.49
C GLY A 208 -29.94 13.31 12.23
N GLU A 209 -30.07 12.98 13.53
CA GLU A 209 -28.93 12.76 14.43
C GLU A 209 -27.98 11.66 13.91
N GLY A 210 -28.55 10.55 13.44
CA GLY A 210 -27.79 9.36 13.03
C GLY A 210 -27.14 8.62 14.19
N GLU A 211 -26.32 7.62 13.87
CA GLU A 211 -25.56 6.88 14.88
C GLU A 211 -24.44 7.74 15.46
N LYS A 212 -24.09 7.51 16.73
CA LYS A 212 -22.91 8.13 17.34
C LYS A 212 -21.62 7.63 16.70
N VAL A 213 -20.58 8.46 16.74
CA VAL A 213 -19.24 8.09 16.28
C VAL A 213 -18.65 7.07 17.28
N LYS A 214 -18.35 5.87 16.79
CA LYS A 214 -17.85 4.78 17.64
C LYS A 214 -16.34 4.85 17.74
N ILE A 215 -15.83 4.91 18.95
CA ILE A 215 -14.39 4.95 19.24
C ILE A 215 -14.01 3.65 19.93
N LYS A 216 -13.01 2.95 19.40
CA LYS A 216 -12.56 1.67 19.97
C LYS A 216 -11.05 1.59 20.12
N SER A 217 -10.60 1.17 21.31
CA SER A 217 -9.20 0.85 21.58
C SER A 217 -8.91 -0.62 21.28
N TYR A 218 -7.73 -0.91 20.75
CA TYR A 218 -7.23 -2.27 20.54
C TYR A 218 -5.85 -2.45 21.17
N PHE A 219 -5.48 -3.70 21.47
CA PHE A 219 -4.16 -4.00 22.02
C PHE A 219 -3.04 -3.68 21.01
N ASP A 220 -3.16 -4.20 19.79
CA ASP A 220 -2.20 -3.98 18.71
C ASP A 220 -2.89 -3.79 17.34
N GLY A 221 -2.10 -3.46 16.31
CA GLY A 221 -2.60 -3.28 14.94
C GLY A 221 -3.24 -4.53 14.32
N LEU A 222 -2.81 -5.73 14.72
CA LEU A 222 -3.44 -6.99 14.28
C LEU A 222 -4.83 -7.19 14.91
N SER A 223 -4.97 -6.83 16.19
CA SER A 223 -6.24 -6.83 16.91
C SER A 223 -7.19 -5.79 16.33
N GLU A 224 -6.68 -4.60 15.98
CA GLU A 224 -7.46 -3.56 15.27
C GLU A 224 -7.98 -4.07 13.92
N ALA A 225 -7.12 -4.64 13.09
CA ALA A 225 -7.53 -5.21 11.80
C ALA A 225 -8.57 -6.34 11.97
N SER A 226 -8.41 -7.18 13.00
CA SER A 226 -9.35 -8.25 13.32
C SER A 226 -10.70 -7.68 13.77
N GLY A 227 -10.70 -6.70 14.68
CA GLY A 227 -11.92 -6.07 15.17
C GLY A 227 -12.69 -5.31 14.09
N VAL A 228 -11.99 -4.56 13.23
CA VAL A 228 -12.60 -3.89 12.07
C VAL A 228 -13.23 -4.92 11.13
N SER A 229 -12.53 -6.01 10.83
CA SER A 229 -13.07 -7.10 10.01
C SER A 229 -14.34 -7.69 10.61
N ASP A 230 -14.34 -7.95 11.92
CA ASP A 230 -15.47 -8.55 12.61
C ASP A 230 -16.70 -7.63 12.59
N ILE A 231 -16.52 -6.30 12.77
CA ILE A 231 -17.60 -5.31 12.64
C ILE A 231 -18.18 -5.33 11.22
N ILE A 232 -17.32 -5.36 10.21
CA ILE A 232 -17.74 -5.40 8.80
C ILE A 232 -18.54 -6.68 8.52
N GLU A 233 -18.02 -7.82 8.96
CA GLU A 233 -18.59 -9.12 8.70
C GLU A 233 -19.92 -9.38 9.44
N GLN A 234 -20.04 -8.90 10.68
CA GLN A 234 -21.19 -9.20 11.54
C GLN A 234 -22.32 -8.18 11.38
N ASN A 235 -21.97 -6.90 11.18
CA ASN A 235 -22.92 -5.79 11.24
C ASN A 235 -23.06 -5.09 9.88
N LEU A 236 -21.96 -4.58 9.30
CA LEU A 236 -22.07 -3.68 8.15
C LEU A 236 -22.38 -4.37 6.83
N SER A 237 -21.86 -5.58 6.59
CA SER A 237 -22.15 -6.33 5.36
C SER A 237 -23.63 -6.72 5.19
N LYS A 238 -24.43 -6.62 6.26
CA LYS A 238 -25.89 -6.77 6.22
C LYS A 238 -26.63 -5.45 5.95
N LYS A 239 -26.00 -4.31 6.24
CA LYS A 239 -26.58 -2.96 6.12
C LYS A 239 -26.17 -2.25 4.82
N PHE A 240 -24.92 -2.42 4.40
CA PHE A 240 -24.31 -1.68 3.30
C PHE A 240 -23.60 -2.63 2.33
N LYS A 241 -23.46 -2.16 1.10
CA LYS A 241 -22.65 -2.80 0.06
C LYS A 241 -21.18 -2.69 0.42
N LEU A 242 -20.35 -3.69 0.10
CA LEU A 242 -18.92 -3.62 0.43
C LEU A 242 -18.24 -2.43 -0.26
N ASN A 243 -18.71 -2.09 -1.47
CA ASN A 243 -18.23 -0.93 -2.23
C ASN A 243 -18.48 0.42 -1.53
N SER A 244 -19.43 0.51 -0.60
CA SER A 244 -19.72 1.73 0.17
C SER A 244 -19.12 1.71 1.58
N ILE A 245 -18.24 0.76 1.87
CA ILE A 245 -17.42 0.70 3.08
C ILE A 245 -15.98 1.08 2.71
N SER A 246 -15.35 1.92 3.54
CA SER A 246 -13.96 2.31 3.35
C SER A 246 -13.15 2.30 4.65
N ILE A 247 -11.88 1.92 4.55
CA ILE A 247 -10.86 2.04 5.58
C ILE A 247 -9.86 3.11 5.13
N LEU A 248 -9.77 4.22 5.87
CA LEU A 248 -8.88 5.33 5.54
C LEU A 248 -7.71 5.37 6.51
N VAL A 249 -6.52 5.08 6.00
CA VAL A 249 -5.28 5.07 6.79
C VAL A 249 -4.51 6.38 6.65
N ARG A 250 -3.77 6.78 7.69
CA ARG A 250 -2.91 7.97 7.61
C ARG A 250 -1.67 7.72 6.76
N ALA A 251 -1.11 6.51 6.84
CA ALA A 251 0.10 6.09 6.14
C ALA A 251 -0.09 4.75 5.44
N SER A 252 0.49 4.61 4.24
CA SER A 252 0.29 3.43 3.40
C SER A 252 0.79 2.12 4.01
N PHE A 253 1.72 2.15 4.98
CA PHE A 253 2.18 0.92 5.64
C PHE A 253 1.07 0.27 6.49
N GLN A 254 0.10 1.05 6.98
CA GLN A 254 -1.02 0.54 7.79
C GLN A 254 -1.96 -0.36 6.98
N THR A 255 -2.01 -0.25 5.64
CA THR A 255 -2.93 -1.07 4.82
C THR A 255 -2.65 -2.55 4.99
N ARG A 256 -1.40 -2.91 5.27
CA ARG A 256 -0.92 -4.28 5.32
C ARG A 256 -1.65 -5.15 6.35
N GLU A 257 -1.84 -4.65 7.57
CA GLU A 257 -2.50 -5.43 8.63
C GLU A 257 -3.94 -5.78 8.25
N PHE A 258 -4.62 -4.86 7.56
CA PHE A 258 -5.95 -5.08 6.99
C PHE A 258 -5.90 -6.03 5.79
N GLU A 259 -4.96 -5.85 4.87
CA GLU A 259 -4.77 -6.75 3.71
C GLU A 259 -4.58 -8.20 4.16
N GLU A 260 -3.64 -8.45 5.08
CA GLU A 260 -3.34 -9.79 5.62
C GLU A 260 -4.56 -10.42 6.30
N ARG A 261 -5.30 -9.64 7.11
CA ARG A 261 -6.51 -10.12 7.76
C ARG A 261 -7.61 -10.44 6.75
N PHE A 262 -7.87 -9.56 5.80
CA PHE A 262 -8.92 -9.72 4.79
C PHE A 262 -8.64 -10.92 3.88
N ILE A 263 -7.37 -11.09 3.50
CA ILE A 263 -6.87 -12.29 2.83
C ILE A 263 -7.20 -13.55 3.64
N LYS A 264 -6.85 -13.57 4.94
CA LYS A 264 -7.00 -14.76 5.79
C LYS A 264 -8.45 -15.21 5.94
N ILE A 265 -9.40 -14.28 5.92
CA ILE A 265 -10.84 -14.57 6.07
C ILE A 265 -11.59 -14.59 4.72
N GLY A 266 -10.91 -14.33 3.61
CA GLY A 266 -11.51 -14.27 2.27
C GLY A 266 -12.46 -13.08 2.06
N LEU A 267 -12.22 -11.95 2.72
CA LEU A 267 -12.99 -10.72 2.55
C LEU A 267 -12.45 -9.91 1.37
N PRO A 268 -13.26 -9.63 0.33
CA PRO A 268 -12.77 -8.99 -0.89
C PRO A 268 -12.48 -7.49 -0.66
N TYR A 269 -11.31 -7.04 -1.11
CA TYR A 269 -10.86 -5.65 -0.92
C TYR A 269 -10.10 -5.11 -2.13
N ARG A 270 -9.93 -3.79 -2.17
CA ARG A 270 -9.10 -3.09 -3.15
C ARG A 270 -8.36 -1.92 -2.51
N ILE A 271 -7.16 -1.65 -3.00
CA ILE A 271 -6.38 -0.48 -2.61
C ILE A 271 -6.55 0.61 -3.65
N ILE A 272 -6.89 1.83 -3.22
CA ILE A 272 -7.03 2.99 -4.10
C ILE A 272 -5.84 3.94 -3.88
N GLY A 273 -5.14 4.26 -4.97
CA GLY A 273 -3.96 5.16 -4.93
C GLY A 273 -2.63 4.46 -4.60
N GLY A 274 -2.57 3.13 -4.63
CA GLY A 274 -1.35 2.34 -4.42
C GLY A 274 -1.47 0.94 -5.02
N LEU A 275 -0.32 0.27 -5.20
CA LEU A 275 -0.27 -1.15 -5.57
C LEU A 275 -0.49 -2.02 -4.32
N LYS A 276 -1.15 -3.18 -4.50
CA LYS A 276 -1.22 -4.21 -3.46
C LYS A 276 0.18 -4.64 -3.04
N PHE A 277 0.36 -5.07 -1.79
CA PHE A 277 1.68 -5.41 -1.26
C PHE A 277 2.44 -6.39 -2.16
N TYR A 278 1.80 -7.49 -2.58
CA TYR A 278 2.39 -8.51 -3.45
C TYR A 278 2.52 -8.08 -4.93
N GLU A 279 1.96 -6.94 -5.31
CA GLU A 279 2.09 -6.40 -6.66
C GLU A 279 3.30 -5.48 -6.84
N ARG A 280 3.94 -5.07 -5.75
CA ARG A 280 5.11 -4.18 -5.77
C ARG A 280 6.29 -4.84 -6.47
N SER A 281 7.09 -4.05 -7.19
CA SER A 281 8.13 -4.55 -8.10
C SER A 281 9.15 -5.44 -7.41
N GLU A 282 9.64 -4.99 -6.26
CA GLU A 282 10.63 -5.64 -5.41
C GLU A 282 10.11 -6.92 -4.76
N ILE A 283 8.82 -6.93 -4.41
CA ILE A 283 8.17 -8.11 -3.85
C ILE A 283 7.99 -9.16 -4.94
N LYS A 284 7.54 -8.78 -6.14
CA LYS A 284 7.45 -9.70 -7.28
C LYS A 284 8.83 -10.25 -7.69
N ASP A 285 9.89 -9.45 -7.61
CA ASP A 285 11.25 -9.91 -7.92
C ASP A 285 11.72 -10.96 -6.89
N ALA A 286 11.55 -10.68 -5.60
CA ALA A 286 11.88 -11.62 -4.52
C ALA A 286 11.07 -12.93 -4.63
N LEU A 287 9.76 -12.83 -4.88
CA LEU A 287 8.90 -13.99 -5.09
C LEU A 287 9.30 -14.79 -6.34
N ALA A 288 9.74 -14.14 -7.42
CA ALA A 288 10.20 -14.84 -8.61
C ALA A 288 11.48 -15.66 -8.36
N TYR A 289 12.42 -15.17 -7.54
CA TYR A 289 13.54 -16.01 -7.10
C TYR A 289 13.06 -17.26 -6.34
N LEU A 290 12.20 -17.05 -5.33
CA LEU A 290 11.69 -18.14 -4.51
C LEU A 290 10.89 -19.16 -5.34
N ARG A 291 10.06 -18.69 -6.28
CA ARG A 291 9.32 -19.54 -7.21
C ARG A 291 10.22 -20.35 -8.12
N LEU A 292 11.27 -19.75 -8.69
CA LEU A 292 12.21 -20.48 -9.55
C LEU A 292 13.02 -21.53 -8.76
N ILE A 293 13.37 -21.23 -7.51
CA ILE A 293 14.04 -22.17 -6.60
C ILE A 293 13.11 -23.36 -6.31
N ASN A 294 11.85 -23.08 -5.98
CA ASN A 294 10.85 -24.10 -5.69
C ASN A 294 10.48 -24.93 -6.93
N GLN A 295 10.34 -24.26 -8.07
CA GLN A 295 9.88 -24.82 -9.33
C GLN A 295 10.77 -24.37 -10.49
N SER A 296 11.67 -25.26 -10.90
CA SER A 296 12.75 -24.97 -11.86
C SER A 296 12.29 -24.70 -13.29
N ASN A 297 11.05 -25.07 -13.63
CA ASN A 297 10.44 -24.85 -14.94
C ASN A 297 9.56 -23.59 -15.00
N ASP A 298 9.65 -22.70 -13.99
CA ASP A 298 8.95 -21.42 -13.99
C ASP A 298 9.65 -20.38 -14.87
N ASP A 299 9.38 -20.46 -16.18
CA ASP A 299 9.96 -19.60 -17.21
C ASP A 299 9.61 -18.12 -17.01
N LEU A 300 8.43 -17.81 -16.45
CA LEU A 300 8.01 -16.44 -16.15
C LEU A 300 8.86 -15.82 -15.05
N SER A 301 9.11 -16.57 -13.99
CA SER A 301 10.00 -16.15 -12.90
C SER A 301 11.44 -16.02 -13.39
N PHE A 302 11.91 -16.95 -14.22
CA PHE A 302 13.24 -16.89 -14.85
C PHE A 302 13.43 -15.62 -15.67
N GLU A 303 12.50 -15.31 -16.58
CA GLU A 303 12.57 -14.11 -17.43
C GLU A 303 12.64 -12.82 -16.60
N ARG A 304 11.84 -12.74 -15.53
CA ARG A 304 11.79 -11.58 -14.65
C ARG A 304 13.14 -11.31 -13.97
N ILE A 305 13.82 -12.34 -13.51
CA ILE A 305 14.97 -12.20 -12.61
C ILE A 305 16.33 -12.40 -13.30
N ILE A 306 16.38 -12.96 -14.52
CA ILE A 306 17.65 -13.27 -15.22
C ILE A 306 18.61 -12.06 -15.27
N ASN A 307 18.08 -10.85 -15.45
CA ASN A 307 18.86 -9.62 -15.51
C ASN A 307 18.49 -8.59 -14.43
N THR A 308 17.90 -9.05 -13.32
CA THR A 308 17.50 -8.24 -12.17
C THR A 308 18.08 -8.86 -10.89
N PRO A 309 19.20 -8.36 -10.34
CA PRO A 309 19.97 -7.17 -10.72
C PRO A 309 20.68 -7.28 -12.08
N LYS A 310 21.13 -6.16 -12.65
CA LYS A 310 21.79 -6.14 -13.98
C LYS A 310 23.01 -7.06 -14.02
N ARG A 311 22.95 -8.11 -14.83
CA ARG A 311 24.02 -9.11 -15.06
C ARG A 311 24.69 -8.98 -16.43
N ALA A 312 24.40 -7.92 -17.18
CA ALA A 312 24.89 -7.74 -18.55
C ALA A 312 24.52 -8.91 -19.50
N ILE A 313 23.37 -9.54 -19.26
CA ILE A 313 22.74 -10.48 -20.19
C ILE A 313 21.76 -9.65 -21.02
N GLY A 314 22.16 -9.29 -22.25
CA GLY A 314 21.37 -8.41 -23.12
C GLY A 314 20.21 -9.14 -23.81
N ASP A 315 19.22 -8.38 -24.28
CA ASP A 315 17.98 -8.90 -24.88
C ASP A 315 18.23 -9.85 -26.06
N SER A 316 19.28 -9.60 -26.86
CA SER A 316 19.66 -10.50 -27.97
C SER A 316 20.06 -11.90 -27.47
N SER A 317 20.70 -11.98 -26.31
CA SER A 317 21.10 -13.26 -25.70
C SER A 317 19.90 -13.96 -25.09
N VAL A 318 19.00 -13.22 -24.45
CA VAL A 318 17.74 -13.76 -23.92
C VAL A 318 16.89 -14.34 -25.05
N LYS A 319 16.77 -13.64 -26.19
CA LYS A 319 16.08 -14.16 -27.40
C LYS A 319 16.67 -15.47 -27.90
N LYS A 320 18.00 -15.61 -27.92
CA LYS A 320 18.66 -16.86 -28.30
C LYS A 320 18.35 -18.01 -27.35
N ILE A 321 18.26 -17.74 -26.04
CA ILE A 321 17.84 -18.74 -25.04
C ILE A 321 16.40 -19.18 -25.32
N TYR A 322 15.50 -18.24 -25.63
CA TYR A 322 14.12 -18.55 -26.02
C TYR A 322 14.02 -19.41 -27.28
N GLU A 323 14.75 -19.05 -28.33
CA GLU A 323 14.79 -19.83 -29.58
C GLU A 323 15.31 -21.24 -29.33
N PHE A 324 16.36 -21.37 -28.52
CA PHE A 324 16.94 -22.67 -28.16
C PHE A 324 15.98 -23.53 -27.31
N SER A 325 15.32 -22.91 -26.32
CA SER A 325 14.28 -23.53 -25.48
C SER A 325 13.14 -24.08 -26.33
N ARG A 326 12.61 -23.27 -27.26
CA ARG A 326 11.52 -23.68 -28.18
C ARG A 326 11.94 -24.82 -29.10
N ASN A 327 13.15 -24.77 -29.66
CA ASN A 327 13.64 -25.80 -30.58
C ASN A 327 13.85 -27.16 -29.90
N LYS A 328 14.26 -27.17 -28.62
CA LYS A 328 14.50 -28.41 -27.87
C LYS A 328 13.34 -28.83 -26.96
N GLY A 329 12.31 -28.01 -26.80
CA GLY A 329 11.19 -28.28 -25.89
C GLY A 329 11.61 -28.28 -24.41
N LEU A 330 12.54 -27.41 -24.03
CA LEU A 330 13.10 -27.33 -22.67
C LEU A 330 12.61 -26.07 -21.94
N SER A 331 12.58 -26.10 -20.61
CA SER A 331 12.41 -24.89 -19.80
C SER A 331 13.56 -23.90 -20.04
N LEU A 332 13.38 -22.62 -19.72
CA LEU A 332 14.42 -21.61 -19.91
C LEU A 332 15.66 -21.88 -19.06
N LEU A 333 15.50 -22.44 -17.86
CA LEU A 333 16.64 -22.79 -17.00
C LEU A 333 17.44 -23.95 -17.60
N ASP A 334 16.76 -25.01 -18.07
CA ASP A 334 17.40 -26.18 -18.70
C ASP A 334 18.01 -25.81 -20.05
N ALA A 335 17.31 -25.01 -20.84
CA ALA A 335 17.82 -24.45 -22.09
C ALA A 335 19.07 -23.60 -21.84
N SER A 336 19.10 -22.84 -20.75
CA SER A 336 20.27 -22.06 -20.35
C SER A 336 21.45 -22.93 -19.92
N GLN A 337 21.23 -24.13 -19.37
CA GLN A 337 22.30 -25.09 -19.08
C GLN A 337 22.85 -25.74 -20.35
N GLU A 338 21.97 -26.11 -21.28
CA GLU A 338 22.34 -26.76 -22.54
C GLU A 338 23.02 -25.78 -23.50
N ILE A 339 22.51 -24.54 -23.62
CA ILE A 339 23.10 -23.53 -24.51
C ILE A 339 24.51 -23.10 -24.08
N LEU A 340 24.90 -23.32 -22.81
CA LEU A 340 26.27 -23.09 -22.33
C LEU A 340 27.27 -24.09 -22.92
N LYS A 341 26.81 -25.26 -23.37
CA LYS A 341 27.63 -26.25 -24.08
C LYS A 341 27.85 -25.86 -25.55
N GLU A 342 27.07 -24.90 -26.04
CA GLU A 342 27.07 -24.43 -27.43
C GLU A 342 27.80 -23.08 -27.55
N ASN A 343 28.52 -22.86 -28.65
CA ASN A 343 29.23 -21.60 -28.91
C ASN A 343 28.32 -20.49 -29.51
N ILE A 344 27.10 -20.32 -28.98
CA ILE A 344 26.06 -19.42 -29.53
C ILE A 344 26.07 -18.03 -28.86
N LEU A 345 26.51 -17.97 -27.59
CA LEU A 345 26.49 -16.76 -26.76
C LEU A 345 27.89 -16.13 -26.65
N LYS A 346 27.94 -14.81 -26.40
CA LYS A 346 29.21 -14.09 -26.20
C LYS A 346 29.90 -14.57 -24.91
N PRO A 347 31.25 -14.62 -24.84
CA PRO A 347 31.97 -15.16 -23.67
C PRO A 347 31.61 -14.50 -22.33
N LYS A 348 31.42 -13.16 -22.31
CA LYS A 348 30.99 -12.44 -21.11
C LYS A 348 29.58 -12.81 -20.65
N THR A 349 28.67 -13.04 -21.60
CA THR A 349 27.30 -13.50 -21.30
C THR A 349 27.31 -14.94 -20.79
N VAL A 350 28.12 -15.82 -21.38
CA VAL A 350 28.32 -17.21 -20.93
C VAL A 350 28.74 -17.25 -19.46
N GLN A 351 29.75 -16.45 -19.08
CA GLN A 351 30.22 -16.41 -17.70
C GLN A 351 29.11 -15.94 -16.73
N ASN A 352 28.40 -14.86 -17.07
CA ASN A 352 27.37 -14.30 -16.21
C ASN A 352 26.14 -15.22 -16.08
N LEU A 353 25.74 -15.87 -17.17
CA LEU A 353 24.66 -16.86 -17.18
C LEU A 353 25.04 -18.09 -16.36
N LYS A 354 26.29 -18.57 -16.48
CA LYS A 354 26.82 -19.69 -15.69
C LYS A 354 26.78 -19.37 -14.19
N THR A 355 27.24 -18.20 -13.77
CA THR A 355 27.16 -17.77 -12.37
C THR A 355 25.72 -17.73 -11.86
N PHE A 356 24.79 -17.19 -12.66
CA PHE A 356 23.38 -17.15 -12.30
C PHE A 356 22.80 -18.56 -12.08
N ILE A 357 23.05 -19.50 -13.00
CA ILE A 357 22.57 -20.88 -12.88
C ILE A 357 23.16 -21.58 -11.65
N ILE A 358 24.46 -21.42 -11.41
CA ILE A 358 25.13 -22.00 -10.23
C ILE A 358 24.45 -21.51 -8.94
N ASN A 359 24.14 -20.22 -8.85
CA ASN A 359 23.45 -19.65 -7.69
C ASN A 359 22.06 -20.26 -7.51
N ILE A 360 21.25 -20.37 -8.58
CA ILE A 360 19.91 -20.98 -8.51
C ILE A 360 19.98 -22.44 -8.02
N ILE A 361 20.90 -23.24 -8.57
CA ILE A 361 21.09 -24.64 -8.16
C ILE A 361 21.53 -24.71 -6.69
N SER A 362 22.45 -23.84 -6.26
CA SER A 362 22.91 -23.77 -4.88
C SER A 362 21.79 -23.40 -3.91
N TRP A 363 20.97 -22.40 -4.24
CA TRP A 363 19.83 -21.99 -3.41
C TRP A 363 18.75 -23.06 -3.35
N LYS A 364 18.53 -23.82 -4.43
CA LYS A 364 17.64 -25.00 -4.42
C LYS A 364 18.12 -26.05 -3.43
N GLN A 365 19.41 -26.39 -3.42
CA GLN A 365 19.97 -27.32 -2.43
C GLN A 365 19.86 -26.77 -1.00
N LYS A 366 20.14 -25.47 -0.78
CA LYS A 366 19.99 -24.83 0.54
C LYS A 366 18.54 -24.84 1.04
N SER A 367 17.55 -24.76 0.14
CA SER A 367 16.13 -24.76 0.51
C SER A 367 15.66 -26.06 1.19
N GLU A 368 16.41 -27.16 1.05
CA GLU A 368 16.12 -28.43 1.71
C GLU A 368 16.57 -28.47 3.19
N SER A 369 17.50 -27.59 3.58
CA SER A 369 18.12 -27.60 4.92
C SER A 369 17.96 -26.31 5.71
N VAL A 370 17.55 -25.21 5.07
CA VAL A 370 17.39 -23.88 5.66
C VAL A 370 15.92 -23.47 5.63
N ASP A 371 15.47 -22.79 6.68
CA ASP A 371 14.11 -22.24 6.72
C ASP A 371 13.88 -21.21 5.60
N HIS A 372 12.62 -21.07 5.17
CA HIS A 372 12.23 -20.22 4.04
C HIS A 372 12.52 -18.73 4.26
N VAL A 373 12.60 -18.27 5.51
CA VAL A 373 12.90 -16.88 5.86
C VAL A 373 14.38 -16.60 5.66
N SER A 374 15.25 -17.45 6.20
CA SER A 374 16.71 -17.39 6.01
C SER A 374 17.11 -17.64 4.56
N LEU A 375 16.36 -18.49 3.84
CA LEU A 375 16.54 -18.70 2.40
C LEU A 375 16.33 -17.40 1.61
N LEU A 376 15.26 -16.65 1.89
CA LEU A 376 15.00 -15.35 1.24
C LEU A 376 16.18 -14.39 1.45
N GLU A 377 16.71 -14.27 2.68
CA GLU A 377 17.84 -13.39 2.96
C GLU A 377 19.09 -13.78 2.19
N THR A 378 19.41 -15.08 2.21
CA THR A 378 20.55 -15.63 1.46
C THR A 378 20.43 -15.30 -0.02
N VAL A 379 19.24 -15.47 -0.60
CA VAL A 379 18.97 -15.19 -2.01
C VAL A 379 19.10 -13.70 -2.32
N LEU A 380 18.51 -12.81 -1.51
CA LEU A 380 18.54 -11.36 -1.74
C LEU A 380 19.98 -10.81 -1.66
N ASP A 381 20.79 -11.35 -0.75
CA ASP A 381 22.19 -10.93 -0.58
C ASP A 381 23.11 -11.54 -1.64
N GLU A 382 23.10 -12.86 -1.85
CA GLU A 382 23.97 -13.55 -2.82
C GLU A 382 23.61 -13.22 -4.28
N SER A 383 22.35 -12.86 -4.58
CA SER A 383 21.94 -12.38 -5.91
C SER A 383 22.45 -10.97 -6.22
N GLY A 384 22.88 -10.23 -5.19
CA GLY A 384 23.23 -8.81 -5.25
C GLY A 384 22.03 -7.86 -5.23
N TYR A 385 20.81 -8.35 -4.97
CA TYR A 385 19.59 -7.54 -4.97
C TYR A 385 19.56 -6.53 -3.83
N SER A 386 19.86 -6.96 -2.60
CA SER A 386 20.00 -6.08 -1.44
C SER A 386 21.05 -4.99 -1.70
N SER A 387 22.18 -5.37 -2.27
CA SER A 387 23.28 -4.45 -2.60
C SER A 387 22.90 -3.46 -3.70
N MET A 388 22.14 -3.89 -4.71
CA MET A 388 21.61 -3.01 -5.76
C MET A 388 20.76 -1.89 -5.16
N LEU A 389 19.81 -2.23 -4.28
CA LEU A 389 18.95 -1.24 -3.62
C LEU A 389 19.73 -0.34 -2.65
N LYS A 390 20.61 -0.91 -1.81
CA LYS A 390 21.46 -0.14 -0.88
C LYS A 390 22.36 0.87 -1.61
N ASN A 391 22.85 0.52 -2.80
CA ASN A 391 23.72 1.40 -3.59
C ASN A 391 22.95 2.49 -4.35
N GLU A 392 21.66 2.31 -4.60
CA GLU A 392 20.82 3.29 -5.30
C GLU A 392 20.61 4.56 -4.47
N LYS A 393 20.64 4.45 -3.13
CA LYS A 393 20.56 5.57 -2.15
C LYS A 393 19.45 6.57 -2.46
N THR A 394 18.31 6.08 -2.92
CA THR A 394 17.09 6.85 -3.12
C THR A 394 16.08 6.49 -2.03
N PRO A 395 15.20 7.42 -1.60
CA PRO A 395 14.07 7.10 -0.73
C PRO A 395 13.13 6.03 -1.30
N GLU A 396 13.07 5.87 -2.63
CA GLU A 396 12.35 4.73 -3.23
C GLU A 396 13.06 3.42 -2.91
N ALA A 397 14.38 3.35 -3.04
CA ALA A 397 15.15 2.16 -2.69
C ALA A 397 15.08 1.85 -1.18
N ASP A 398 15.06 2.87 -0.32
CA ASP A 398 14.84 2.68 1.12
C ASP A 398 13.45 2.08 1.38
N SER A 399 12.40 2.61 0.75
CA SER A 399 11.05 2.04 0.84
C SER A 399 10.97 0.63 0.29
N LYS A 400 11.68 0.32 -0.80
CA LYS A 400 11.78 -1.05 -1.34
C LYS A 400 12.47 -2.02 -0.37
N LEU A 401 13.53 -1.56 0.30
CA LEU A 401 14.22 -2.35 1.33
C LEU A 401 13.32 -2.59 2.54
N GLU A 402 12.54 -1.58 2.96
CA GLU A 402 11.51 -1.73 3.99
C GLU A 402 10.46 -2.77 3.55
N ASN A 403 9.96 -2.70 2.30
CA ASN A 403 9.02 -3.68 1.76
C ASN A 403 9.58 -5.13 1.73
N LEU A 404 10.87 -5.32 1.43
CA LEU A 404 11.50 -6.65 1.46
C LEU A 404 11.67 -7.20 2.87
N LYS A 405 11.99 -6.34 3.84
CA LYS A 405 12.02 -6.71 5.26
C LYS A 405 10.62 -7.06 5.77
N GLU A 406 9.63 -6.36 5.28
CA GLU A 406 8.22 -6.66 5.50
C GLU A 406 7.82 -8.02 4.92
N LEU A 407 8.27 -8.35 3.70
CA LEU A 407 8.06 -9.67 3.09
C LEU A 407 8.66 -10.78 3.96
N LYS A 408 9.90 -10.59 4.44
CA LYS A 408 10.56 -11.50 5.40
C LYS A 408 9.68 -11.73 6.63
N SER A 409 9.07 -10.68 7.17
CA SER A 409 8.16 -10.78 8.31
C SER A 409 6.90 -11.59 7.98
N SER A 410 6.31 -11.42 6.79
CA SER A 410 5.10 -12.17 6.40
C SER A 410 5.38 -13.66 6.29
N MET A 411 6.58 -14.02 5.82
CA MET A 411 6.99 -15.41 5.64
C MET A 411 7.07 -16.16 6.98
N LYS A 412 7.38 -15.49 8.10
CA LYS A 412 7.48 -16.12 9.43
C LYS A 412 6.17 -16.76 9.90
N SER A 413 5.03 -16.31 9.38
CA SER A 413 3.71 -16.85 9.75
C SER A 413 3.39 -18.20 9.10
N TYR A 414 4.24 -18.69 8.19
CA TYR A 414 4.05 -19.93 7.45
C TYR A 414 5.10 -20.97 7.83
N SER A 415 4.76 -22.25 7.75
CA SER A 415 5.64 -23.35 8.17
C SER A 415 6.66 -23.76 7.09
N SER A 416 6.36 -23.49 5.81
CA SER A 416 7.23 -23.84 4.69
C SER A 416 7.12 -22.86 3.52
N LEU A 417 8.12 -22.88 2.62
CA LEU A 417 8.11 -22.09 1.38
C LEU A 417 6.92 -22.46 0.48
N ASN A 418 6.60 -23.74 0.37
CA ASN A 418 5.48 -24.23 -0.45
C ASN A 418 4.14 -23.66 0.05
N GLU A 419 3.88 -23.78 1.35
CA GLU A 419 2.66 -23.25 1.97
C GLU A 419 2.53 -21.73 1.73
N PHE A 420 3.62 -20.98 1.85
CA PHE A 420 3.65 -19.55 1.58
C PHE A 420 3.32 -19.21 0.11
N LEU A 421 3.97 -19.89 -0.83
CA LEU A 421 3.78 -19.65 -2.27
C LEU A 421 2.38 -20.08 -2.75
N GLU A 422 1.83 -21.18 -2.22
CA GLU A 422 0.47 -21.62 -2.50
C GLU A 422 -0.57 -20.61 -2.01
N ASN A 423 -0.41 -20.11 -0.78
CA ASN A 423 -1.30 -19.09 -0.23
C ASN A 423 -1.30 -17.81 -1.05
N ILE A 424 -0.12 -17.31 -1.46
CA ILE A 424 -0.03 -16.12 -2.33
C ILE A 424 -0.70 -16.39 -3.69
N SER A 425 -0.47 -17.56 -4.28
CA SER A 425 -1.02 -17.91 -5.60
C SER A 425 -2.55 -17.99 -5.56
N LEU A 426 -3.11 -18.60 -4.51
CA LEU A 426 -4.56 -18.65 -4.28
C LEU A 426 -5.15 -17.25 -4.11
N GLN A 427 -4.50 -16.38 -3.33
CA GLN A 427 -4.94 -15.00 -3.11
C GLN A 427 -4.97 -14.19 -4.41
N THR A 428 -3.91 -14.27 -5.21
CA THR A 428 -3.80 -13.53 -6.46
C THR A 428 -4.84 -13.99 -7.49
N ALA A 429 -5.13 -15.31 -7.55
CA ALA A 429 -6.12 -15.87 -8.46
C ALA A 429 -7.58 -15.57 -8.08
N ILE A 430 -7.90 -15.48 -6.78
CA ILE A 430 -9.22 -15.06 -6.29
C ILE A 430 -9.47 -13.60 -6.68
N ASP A 431 -8.44 -12.75 -6.59
CA ASP A 431 -8.54 -11.32 -6.86
C ASP A 431 -8.79 -10.97 -8.33
N GLU A 432 -8.13 -11.67 -9.27
CA GLU A 432 -8.27 -11.43 -10.72
C GLU A 432 -9.65 -11.84 -11.26
N LYS A 433 -10.31 -12.82 -10.63
CA LYS A 433 -11.64 -13.31 -11.04
C LYS A 433 -12.81 -12.66 -10.30
N TRP A 434 -12.55 -11.89 -9.23
CA TRP A 434 -13.61 -11.30 -8.43
C TRP A 434 -14.16 -10.01 -9.05
N ASP A 435 -15.31 -10.13 -9.71
CA ASP A 435 -16.12 -9.02 -10.25
C ASP A 435 -17.19 -8.51 -9.25
N GLY A 436 -17.20 -9.06 -8.03
CA GLY A 436 -18.13 -8.67 -6.97
C GLY A 436 -17.70 -7.40 -6.22
N GLU A 437 -18.50 -7.02 -5.23
CA GLU A 437 -18.22 -5.85 -4.37
C GLU A 437 -16.93 -6.04 -3.56
N LYS A 438 -16.17 -4.95 -3.36
CA LYS A 438 -14.88 -4.93 -2.65
C LYS A 438 -14.86 -3.77 -1.65
N ILE A 439 -14.25 -4.00 -0.49
CA ILE A 439 -13.98 -2.95 0.50
C ILE A 439 -12.87 -2.03 -0.01
N ASN A 440 -13.04 -0.73 0.20
CA ASN A 440 -12.03 0.24 -0.19
C ASN A 440 -11.01 0.45 0.93
N ILE A 441 -9.72 0.34 0.61
CA ILE A 441 -8.63 0.75 1.50
C ILE A 441 -7.84 1.84 0.79
N MET A 442 -7.64 2.99 1.44
CA MET A 442 -6.85 4.09 0.86
C MET A 442 -6.29 5.01 1.93
N THR A 443 -5.39 5.90 1.55
CA THR A 443 -4.93 6.94 2.46
C THR A 443 -5.99 8.04 2.60
N ILE A 444 -6.01 8.73 3.74
CA ILE A 444 -6.94 9.86 3.97
C ILE A 444 -6.82 10.92 2.85
N HIS A 445 -5.60 11.19 2.39
CA HIS A 445 -5.35 12.13 1.28
C HIS A 445 -6.01 11.70 -0.03
N SER A 446 -6.02 10.41 -0.33
CA SER A 446 -6.66 9.86 -1.54
C SER A 446 -8.18 9.84 -1.43
N ALA A 447 -8.74 9.97 -0.22
CA ALA A 447 -10.18 9.98 0.02
C ALA A 447 -10.82 11.35 -0.21
N LYS A 448 -10.04 12.42 -0.40
CA LYS A 448 -10.57 13.75 -0.66
C LYS A 448 -11.47 13.72 -1.91
N GLY A 449 -12.67 14.28 -1.79
CA GLY A 449 -13.69 14.26 -2.83
C GLY A 449 -14.53 12.97 -2.92
N LEU A 450 -14.16 11.92 -2.18
CA LEU A 450 -14.95 10.67 -2.10
C LEU A 450 -15.89 10.68 -0.90
N GLU A 451 -16.82 9.72 -0.84
CA GLU A 451 -17.80 9.56 0.23
C GLU A 451 -18.31 8.12 0.32
N PHE A 452 -18.55 7.63 1.53
CA PHE A 452 -18.87 6.22 1.81
C PHE A 452 -20.00 6.12 2.86
N ASP A 453 -20.83 5.07 2.80
CA ASP A 453 -21.89 4.85 3.80
C ASP A 453 -21.29 4.63 5.20
N ALA A 454 -20.22 3.82 5.27
CA ALA A 454 -19.49 3.56 6.50
C ALA A 454 -17.97 3.74 6.31
N VAL A 455 -17.33 4.39 7.26
CA VAL A 455 -15.89 4.67 7.24
C VAL A 455 -15.22 4.19 8.53
N PHE A 456 -14.10 3.50 8.38
CA PHE A 456 -13.17 3.18 9.46
C PHE A 456 -11.93 4.06 9.35
N LEU A 457 -11.55 4.69 10.46
CA LEU A 457 -10.34 5.51 10.58
C LEU A 457 -9.43 4.89 11.64
N PRO A 458 -8.59 3.89 11.28
CA PRO A 458 -7.64 3.27 12.20
C PRO A 458 -6.37 4.11 12.42
N GLY A 459 -5.68 3.84 13.52
CA GLY A 459 -4.40 4.46 13.86
C GLY A 459 -4.51 5.92 14.29
N TRP A 460 -5.53 6.26 15.06
CA TRP A 460 -5.66 7.55 15.76
C TRP A 460 -4.76 7.58 16.99
N GLU A 461 -3.45 7.60 16.75
CA GLU A 461 -2.40 7.48 17.77
C GLU A 461 -1.42 8.65 17.68
N GLU A 462 -0.90 9.12 18.82
CA GLU A 462 0.16 10.13 18.83
C GLU A 462 1.41 9.64 18.09
N GLY A 463 1.99 10.51 17.27
CA GLY A 463 3.13 10.21 16.41
C GLY A 463 2.76 9.60 15.06
N LEU A 464 1.62 8.92 14.96
CA LEU A 464 1.06 8.40 13.70
C LEU A 464 0.04 9.37 13.09
N PHE A 465 -0.99 9.73 13.87
CA PHE A 465 -2.01 10.69 13.49
C PHE A 465 -2.47 11.50 14.72
N PRO A 466 -1.87 12.68 14.97
CA PRO A 466 -1.07 13.48 14.04
C PRO A 466 0.34 12.93 13.76
N HIS A 467 0.81 13.08 12.52
CA HIS A 467 2.11 12.56 12.10
C HIS A 467 3.28 13.37 12.68
N GLN A 468 4.20 12.71 13.41
CA GLN A 468 5.29 13.36 14.17
C GLN A 468 6.12 14.36 13.33
N LYS A 469 6.53 13.97 12.12
CA LYS A 469 7.35 14.86 11.26
C LYS A 469 6.66 16.18 10.92
N SER A 470 5.32 16.18 10.77
CA SER A 470 4.59 17.41 10.45
C SER A 470 4.70 18.41 11.62
N ILE A 471 4.60 17.88 12.84
CA ILE A 471 4.72 18.64 14.08
C ILE A 471 6.15 19.16 14.23
N ASP A 472 7.16 18.32 14.00
CA ASP A 472 8.56 18.69 14.16
C ASP A 472 8.99 19.78 13.16
N GLU A 473 8.47 19.73 11.92
CA GLU A 473 8.85 20.66 10.84
C GLU A 473 8.10 21.99 10.89
N LYS A 474 6.80 21.99 11.26
CA LYS A 474 5.92 23.16 11.14
C LYS A 474 5.32 23.62 12.48
N GLY A 475 5.54 22.90 13.57
CA GLY A 475 4.99 23.23 14.88
C GLY A 475 3.45 23.27 14.85
N VAL A 476 2.88 24.41 15.27
CA VAL A 476 1.43 24.62 15.37
C VAL A 476 0.74 24.49 14.02
N GLU A 477 1.29 25.06 12.94
CA GLU A 477 0.72 24.96 11.59
C GLU A 477 0.62 23.50 11.12
N GLY A 478 1.59 22.67 11.51
CA GLY A 478 1.60 21.23 11.20
C GLY A 478 0.49 20.46 11.91
N ILE A 479 0.18 20.84 13.16
CA ILE A 479 -0.95 20.26 13.91
C ILE A 479 -2.28 20.68 13.27
N GLU A 480 -2.43 21.95 12.90
CA GLU A 480 -3.64 22.43 12.24
C GLU A 480 -3.90 21.74 10.89
N GLU A 481 -2.84 21.46 10.13
CA GLU A 481 -2.92 20.70 8.87
C GLU A 481 -3.36 19.25 9.11
N GLU A 482 -2.78 18.56 10.09
CA GLU A 482 -3.20 17.20 10.46
C GLU A 482 -4.65 17.19 10.99
N ARG A 483 -5.11 18.27 11.63
CA ARG A 483 -6.50 18.43 12.06
C ARG A 483 -7.45 18.63 10.89
N ARG A 484 -7.09 19.43 9.88
CA ARG A 484 -7.84 19.52 8.60
C ARG A 484 -7.92 18.15 7.92
N LEU A 485 -6.83 17.38 7.96
CA LEU A 485 -6.81 16.02 7.44
C LEU A 485 -7.79 15.10 8.19
N ALA A 486 -7.86 15.21 9.53
CA ALA A 486 -8.81 14.47 10.36
C ALA A 486 -10.27 14.91 10.09
N TYR A 487 -10.51 16.20 9.94
CA TYR A 487 -11.81 16.74 9.51
C TYR A 487 -12.26 16.16 8.15
N VAL A 488 -11.36 16.14 7.16
CA VAL A 488 -11.63 15.52 5.86
C VAL A 488 -11.98 14.05 6.03
N ALA A 489 -11.22 13.31 6.85
CA ALA A 489 -11.43 11.89 7.10
C ALA A 489 -12.82 11.59 7.70
N ILE A 490 -13.20 12.31 8.75
CA ILE A 490 -14.51 12.17 9.42
C ILE A 490 -15.64 12.47 8.43
N THR A 491 -15.53 13.57 7.68
CA THR A 491 -16.56 14.01 6.72
C THR A 491 -16.67 13.16 5.45
N ARG A 492 -15.87 12.08 5.31
CA ARG A 492 -16.07 11.08 4.25
C ARG A 492 -17.22 10.13 4.57
N ALA A 493 -17.60 9.99 5.84
CA ALA A 493 -18.66 9.10 6.29
C ALA A 493 -20.04 9.74 6.09
N LYS A 494 -20.98 8.98 5.52
CA LYS A 494 -22.38 9.40 5.39
C LYS A 494 -23.21 9.02 6.60
N LYS A 495 -23.11 7.77 7.07
CA LYS A 495 -24.05 7.20 8.06
C LYS A 495 -23.38 6.63 9.29
N GLU A 496 -22.30 5.88 9.13
CA GLU A 496 -21.58 5.27 10.26
C GLU A 496 -20.08 5.59 10.21
N LEU A 497 -19.52 5.97 11.36
CA LEU A 497 -18.10 6.28 11.50
C LEU A 497 -17.50 5.52 12.70
N TYR A 498 -16.36 4.91 12.45
CA TYR A 498 -15.60 4.14 13.42
C TYR A 498 -14.18 4.71 13.50
N LEU A 499 -13.78 5.17 14.68
CA LEU A 499 -12.40 5.58 15.00
C LEU A 499 -11.74 4.49 15.82
N SER A 500 -10.48 4.20 15.55
CA SER A 500 -9.73 3.26 16.37
C SER A 500 -8.27 3.62 16.55
N PHE A 501 -7.72 3.15 17.66
CA PHE A 501 -6.31 3.27 18.00
C PHE A 501 -5.81 1.98 18.65
N ALA A 502 -4.56 1.64 18.41
CA ALA A 502 -3.87 0.55 19.07
C ALA A 502 -3.00 1.10 20.20
N ASN A 503 -2.90 0.37 21.32
CA ASN A 503 -2.03 0.73 22.44
C ASN A 503 -0.55 0.38 22.17
N GLN A 504 -0.31 -0.53 21.23
CA GLN A 504 1.04 -0.89 20.75
C GLN A 504 1.04 -1.10 19.24
N ARG A 505 2.10 -0.61 18.57
CA ARG A 505 2.35 -0.97 17.17
C ARG A 505 3.76 -1.48 16.97
N LYS A 506 3.88 -2.41 16.03
CA LYS A 506 5.17 -2.85 15.52
C LYS A 506 5.75 -1.72 14.67
N PHE A 507 6.92 -1.22 15.05
CA PHE A 507 7.69 -0.32 14.22
C PHE A 507 8.99 -0.99 13.77
N TYR A 508 9.43 -0.66 12.56
CA TYR A 508 10.70 -1.13 12.05
C TYR A 508 11.77 -0.05 12.25
N GLY A 509 12.58 -0.22 13.30
CA GLY A 509 13.71 0.66 13.59
C GLY A 509 14.82 0.56 12.52
N ARG A 510 15.37 1.71 12.09
CA ARG A 510 16.43 1.78 11.06
C ARG A 510 17.77 1.14 11.46
N GLN A 511 17.96 0.68 12.70
CA GLN A 511 19.27 0.27 13.20
C GLN A 511 19.41 -1.15 13.75
N ASN A 512 18.33 -1.85 14.13
CA ASN A 512 18.44 -3.22 14.65
C ASN A 512 17.37 -4.11 14.03
N ASP A 513 17.72 -5.32 13.60
CA ASP A 513 16.81 -6.32 13.03
C ASP A 513 15.83 -6.95 14.04
N ASN A 514 15.54 -6.24 15.15
CA ASN A 514 14.55 -6.62 16.16
C ASN A 514 13.26 -5.81 15.98
N TYR A 515 12.13 -6.44 16.30
CA TYR A 515 10.86 -5.73 16.40
C TYR A 515 10.88 -4.91 17.68
N ASP A 516 10.95 -3.59 17.54
CA ASP A 516 10.65 -2.70 18.65
C ASP A 516 9.14 -2.39 18.58
N PHE A 517 8.41 -2.83 19.61
CA PHE A 517 7.07 -2.33 19.86
C PHE A 517 7.22 -0.96 20.51
N TYR A 518 6.53 0.04 19.98
CA TYR A 518 6.36 1.28 20.73
C TYR A 518 4.96 1.30 21.33
N SER A 519 4.89 1.73 22.59
CA SER A 519 3.62 2.10 23.19
C SER A 519 3.12 3.33 22.45
N SER A 520 1.96 3.21 21.83
CA SER A 520 1.26 4.31 21.18
C SER A 520 0.26 4.89 22.18
N LEU A 521 0.30 6.21 22.35
CA LEU A 521 -0.73 6.93 23.08
C LEU A 521 -1.89 7.24 22.13
N GLN A 522 -3.08 7.32 22.69
CA GLN A 522 -4.27 7.82 21.99
C GLN A 522 -4.00 9.22 21.41
N SER A 523 -4.46 9.47 20.20
CA SER A 523 -4.34 10.78 19.56
C SER A 523 -5.09 11.86 20.33
N ARG A 524 -4.46 13.02 20.49
CA ARG A 524 -5.11 14.24 21.01
C ARG A 524 -6.38 14.62 20.27
N PHE A 525 -6.50 14.25 18.98
CA PHE A 525 -7.69 14.55 18.19
C PHE A 525 -8.93 13.81 18.69
N ILE A 526 -8.78 12.73 19.45
CA ILE A 526 -9.92 12.07 20.08
C ILE A 526 -10.45 12.93 21.23
N ASP A 527 -9.58 13.52 22.04
CA ASP A 527 -9.95 14.39 23.16
C ASP A 527 -10.56 15.73 22.70
N GLU A 528 -10.27 16.12 21.46
CA GLU A 528 -10.85 17.32 20.82
C GLU A 528 -12.27 17.09 20.25
N ILE A 529 -12.77 15.85 20.26
CA ILE A 529 -14.14 15.51 19.81
C ILE A 529 -15.09 15.55 21.02
N ASP A 530 -16.24 16.22 20.89
CA ASP A 530 -17.23 16.30 21.98
C ASP A 530 -17.88 14.92 22.25
N ASP A 531 -17.75 14.45 23.50
CA ASP A 531 -18.28 13.19 24.02
C ASP A 531 -19.79 13.00 23.79
N LYS A 532 -20.55 14.09 23.62
CA LYS A 532 -21.99 14.00 23.33
C LYS A 532 -22.27 13.21 22.06
N PHE A 533 -21.39 13.32 21.06
CA PHE A 533 -21.57 12.74 19.73
C PHE A 533 -20.83 11.40 19.56
N THR A 534 -20.07 10.96 20.57
CA THR A 534 -19.25 9.76 20.52
C THR A 534 -19.77 8.67 21.46
N GLU A 535 -19.43 7.42 21.14
CA GLU A 535 -19.61 6.25 21.99
C GLU A 535 -18.25 5.56 22.09
N ILE A 536 -17.67 5.53 23.29
CA ILE A 536 -16.35 4.95 23.53
C ILE A 536 -16.52 3.54 24.07
N SER A 537 -15.93 2.58 23.37
CA SER A 537 -15.81 1.19 23.80
C SER A 537 -14.34 0.86 24.01
N ILE A 538 -13.94 0.69 25.27
CA ILE A 538 -12.60 0.23 25.63
C ILE A 538 -12.71 -1.28 25.77
N ASP A 539 -11.91 -2.05 25.01
CA ASP A 539 -11.75 -3.47 25.34
C ASP A 539 -11.03 -3.52 26.70
N GLU A 540 -11.81 -3.68 27.78
CA GLU A 540 -11.25 -4.13 29.06
C GLU A 540 -10.53 -5.43 28.78
N ASN A 541 -9.25 -5.51 29.17
CA ASN A 541 -8.43 -6.71 29.09
C ASN A 541 -9.23 -7.91 29.58
N LYS A 542 -9.90 -8.62 28.66
CA LYS A 542 -10.05 -10.04 28.84
C LYS A 542 -8.64 -10.55 28.75
N GLU A 543 -8.18 -11.12 29.86
CA GLU A 543 -7.11 -12.10 29.87
C GLU A 543 -7.47 -13.16 28.82
N ASP A 544 -7.25 -12.86 27.54
CA ASP A 544 -7.05 -13.88 26.55
C ASP A 544 -5.68 -14.42 26.90
N ASP A 545 -5.72 -15.49 27.70
CA ASP A 545 -4.62 -16.42 27.92
C ASP A 545 -3.72 -16.42 26.69
N PHE A 546 -2.43 -16.21 26.91
CA PHE A 546 -1.37 -16.49 25.94
C PHE A 546 -1.77 -17.70 25.09
N ILE A 547 -2.26 -17.48 23.86
CA ILE A 547 -2.40 -18.56 22.88
C ILE A 547 -1.00 -18.75 22.32
N PHE A 548 -0.17 -19.36 23.14
CA PHE A 548 0.97 -20.15 22.72
C PHE A 548 0.49 -21.60 22.63
N ASP A 549 -0.38 -21.89 21.66
CA ASP A 549 -0.69 -23.28 21.32
C ASP A 549 -0.16 -23.60 19.93
N GLN A 550 1.05 -24.15 19.96
CA GLN A 550 1.42 -25.27 19.10
C GLN A 550 0.37 -26.37 19.31
N ASP A 551 -0.65 -26.41 18.47
CA ASP A 551 -1.17 -27.65 17.88
C ASP A 551 -2.47 -27.37 17.12
N PHE A 552 -2.53 -27.92 15.91
CA PHE A 552 -3.76 -28.08 15.15
C PHE A 552 -4.74 -28.99 15.92
N ASN A 553 -5.58 -28.42 16.77
CA ASN A 553 -6.80 -29.10 17.24
C ASN A 553 -8.03 -28.42 16.63
N ILE A 554 -8.67 -29.17 15.72
CA ILE A 554 -9.73 -28.71 14.80
C ILE A 554 -11.13 -28.65 15.45
N GLU A 555 -11.30 -28.98 16.73
CA GLU A 555 -12.65 -29.28 17.26
C GLU A 555 -13.32 -28.23 18.16
N SER A 556 -12.77 -27.03 18.35
CA SER A 556 -13.49 -26.02 19.16
C SER A 556 -13.16 -24.57 18.83
N LYS A 557 -13.92 -23.94 17.92
CA LYS A 557 -14.15 -22.48 17.96
C LYS A 557 -15.41 -22.09 17.19
N LYS A 558 -16.17 -21.17 17.79
CA LYS A 558 -17.43 -20.60 17.30
C LYS A 558 -17.36 -20.26 15.80
N ASN A 559 -18.35 -20.75 15.05
CA ASN A 559 -18.55 -20.51 13.63
C ASN A 559 -18.62 -19.01 13.29
N SER A 560 -17.48 -18.38 13.00
CA SER A 560 -17.49 -17.02 12.45
C SER A 560 -18.12 -17.03 11.04
N PRO A 561 -18.86 -15.97 10.65
CA PRO A 561 -19.37 -15.84 9.29
C PRO A 561 -18.28 -15.92 8.21
N GLY A 562 -17.03 -15.52 8.53
CA GLY A 562 -15.86 -15.66 7.65
C GLY A 562 -15.53 -17.12 7.30
N TRP A 563 -15.63 -18.06 8.23
CA TRP A 563 -15.44 -19.50 7.93
C TRP A 563 -16.53 -20.05 7.00
N LYS A 564 -17.77 -19.55 7.14
CA LYS A 564 -18.88 -19.89 6.23
C LYS A 564 -18.68 -19.30 4.83
N ARG A 565 -18.13 -18.09 4.71
CA ARG A 565 -17.76 -17.50 3.41
C ARG A 565 -16.63 -18.24 2.73
N LEU A 566 -15.56 -18.58 3.46
CA LEU A 566 -14.47 -19.41 2.96
C LEU A 566 -15.01 -20.75 2.43
N LYS A 567 -15.84 -21.43 3.23
CA LYS A 567 -16.45 -22.70 2.84
C LYS A 567 -17.41 -22.57 1.65
N ASN A 568 -18.19 -21.49 1.56
CA ASN A 568 -19.07 -21.24 0.42
C ASN A 568 -18.31 -20.86 -0.86
N ASN A 569 -17.22 -20.09 -0.77
CA ASN A 569 -16.35 -19.78 -1.91
C ASN A 569 -15.58 -21.02 -2.39
N ILE A 570 -15.23 -21.92 -1.48
CA ILE A 570 -14.66 -23.22 -1.82
C ILE A 570 -15.73 -24.12 -2.47
N ASN A 571 -16.93 -24.21 -1.91
CA ASN A 571 -18.01 -25.08 -2.42
C ASN A 571 -18.60 -24.60 -3.77
N ASN A 572 -18.79 -23.30 -3.96
CA ASN A 572 -19.32 -22.75 -5.22
C ASN A 572 -18.35 -23.01 -6.40
N ASN A 573 -17.05 -23.14 -6.15
CA ASN A 573 -16.05 -23.49 -7.16
C ASN A 573 -15.98 -24.99 -7.48
N ILE A 574 -16.59 -25.86 -6.65
CA ILE A 574 -16.67 -27.30 -6.91
C ILE A 574 -17.89 -27.62 -7.81
N GLU A 575 -18.97 -26.83 -7.73
CA GLU A 575 -20.20 -27.09 -8.48
C GLU A 575 -20.12 -26.74 -9.99
N GLU A 576 -19.26 -25.79 -10.42
CA GLU A 576 -19.13 -25.44 -11.84
C GLU A 576 -18.11 -26.28 -12.63
N ASN A 577 -17.33 -27.13 -11.97
CA ASN A 577 -16.47 -28.13 -12.61
C ASN A 577 -16.56 -29.45 -11.85
N ILE A 578 -17.62 -30.22 -12.10
CA ILE A 578 -17.63 -31.69 -12.31
C ILE A 578 -19.09 -32.09 -12.53
N LYS A 579 -19.47 -32.25 -13.81
CA LYS A 579 -20.44 -33.30 -14.15
C LYS A 579 -19.75 -34.62 -13.84
N THR A 580 -20.38 -35.40 -12.95
CA THR A 580 -20.06 -36.77 -12.55
C THR A 580 -18.70 -37.01 -11.89
N ILE A 581 -18.69 -37.10 -10.55
CA ILE A 581 -18.29 -38.29 -9.78
C ILE A 581 -18.99 -38.20 -8.42
N ASN A 582 -19.89 -39.16 -8.15
CA ASN A 582 -20.58 -39.32 -6.87
C ASN A 582 -19.57 -39.54 -5.73
N LEU A 583 -19.56 -38.68 -4.72
CA LEU A 583 -18.96 -38.98 -3.41
C LEU A 583 -20.03 -39.59 -2.50
N THR A 584 -20.10 -40.91 -2.59
CA THR A 584 -20.80 -41.81 -1.68
C THR A 584 -20.21 -41.76 -0.28
N GLU A 585 -21.11 -41.78 0.69
CA GLU A 585 -21.04 -42.25 2.08
C GLU A 585 -19.89 -43.22 2.47
N ASN A 586 -19.46 -43.10 3.73
CA ASN A 586 -18.51 -43.92 4.51
C ASN A 586 -18.24 -45.34 3.97
N LYS A 587 -16.97 -45.62 3.59
CA LYS A 587 -16.51 -46.92 3.06
C LYS A 587 -15.59 -47.69 4.01
N THR A 588 -15.98 -47.96 5.26
CA THR A 588 -15.39 -49.08 6.04
C THR A 588 -16.43 -49.79 6.88
N ASN A 589 -16.29 -51.11 7.01
CA ASN A 589 -17.18 -51.96 7.83
C ASN A 589 -16.65 -52.16 9.27
N PHE A 590 -15.69 -51.34 9.70
CA PHE A 590 -15.02 -51.46 11.00
C PHE A 590 -15.38 -50.26 11.88
N SER A 591 -15.38 -50.48 13.20
CA SER A 591 -15.60 -49.41 14.19
C SER A 591 -14.37 -49.21 15.08
N VAL A 592 -14.15 -47.97 15.54
CA VAL A 592 -13.11 -47.67 16.53
C VAL A 592 -13.34 -48.51 17.78
N GLY A 593 -12.27 -49.10 18.31
CA GLY A 593 -12.29 -50.01 19.45
C GLY A 593 -12.45 -51.49 19.09
N GLU A 594 -12.69 -51.83 17.82
CA GLU A 594 -12.83 -53.21 17.38
C GLU A 594 -11.47 -53.93 17.29
N THR A 595 -11.43 -55.22 17.66
CA THR A 595 -10.21 -56.04 17.56
C THR A 595 -10.12 -56.68 16.19
N VAL A 596 -9.00 -56.49 15.53
CA VAL A 596 -8.76 -56.90 14.15
C VAL A 596 -7.40 -57.59 14.03
N LYS A 597 -7.24 -58.45 13.03
CA LYS A 597 -6.02 -59.24 12.79
C LYS A 597 -5.45 -58.92 11.41
N HIS A 598 -4.16 -58.58 11.37
CA HIS A 598 -3.39 -58.34 10.15
C HIS A 598 -2.38 -59.46 9.94
N GLU A 599 -2.22 -59.94 8.70
CA GLU A 599 -1.35 -61.08 8.39
C GLU A 599 0.11 -60.88 8.86
N GLY A 600 0.65 -59.67 8.72
CA GLY A 600 2.03 -59.36 9.10
C GLY A 600 2.24 -58.82 10.52
N PHE A 601 1.21 -58.25 11.15
CA PHE A 601 1.34 -57.52 12.43
C PHE A 601 0.60 -58.18 13.61
N GLY A 602 -0.17 -59.25 13.34
CA GLY A 602 -0.92 -59.97 14.35
C GLY A 602 -2.23 -59.27 14.74
N SER A 603 -2.71 -59.52 15.96
CA SER A 603 -3.97 -58.92 16.45
C SER A 603 -3.72 -57.55 17.09
N GLY A 604 -4.60 -56.60 16.78
CA GLY A 604 -4.55 -55.24 17.31
C GLY A 604 -5.95 -54.62 17.43
N LYS A 605 -6.03 -53.48 18.12
CA LYS A 605 -7.30 -52.76 18.37
C LYS A 605 -7.31 -51.46 17.58
N ILE A 606 -8.41 -51.16 16.88
CA ILE A 606 -8.55 -49.92 16.10
C ILE A 606 -8.66 -48.74 17.05
N ILE A 607 -7.80 -47.73 16.89
CA ILE A 607 -7.82 -46.47 17.65
C ILE A 607 -8.52 -45.36 16.87
N HIS A 608 -8.34 -45.33 15.54
CA HIS A 608 -8.90 -44.26 14.69
C HIS A 608 -9.20 -44.79 13.28
N ILE A 609 -10.23 -44.23 12.64
CA ILE A 609 -10.62 -44.56 11.26
C ILE A 609 -10.64 -43.26 10.46
N ASP A 610 -9.85 -43.21 9.38
CA ASP A 610 -9.82 -42.10 8.42
C ASP A 610 -10.06 -42.65 7.02
N GLY A 611 -11.30 -42.56 6.54
CA GLY A 611 -11.74 -43.23 5.33
C GLY A 611 -11.46 -44.74 5.43
N ASN A 612 -10.73 -45.31 4.47
CA ASN A 612 -10.32 -46.72 4.44
C ASN A 612 -8.98 -47.01 5.17
N LYS A 613 -8.43 -46.04 5.90
CA LYS A 613 -7.22 -46.21 6.71
C LYS A 613 -7.59 -46.38 8.18
N LEU A 614 -7.15 -47.49 8.75
CA LEU A 614 -7.30 -47.85 10.16
C LEU A 614 -5.99 -47.58 10.87
N LEU A 615 -6.01 -46.79 11.95
CA LEU A 615 -4.92 -46.74 12.91
C LEU A 615 -5.16 -47.86 13.93
N ILE A 616 -4.28 -48.87 13.96
CA ILE A 616 -4.43 -50.07 14.78
C ILE A 616 -3.23 -50.18 15.73
N ASN A 617 -3.50 -50.40 17.01
CA ASN A 617 -2.47 -50.76 17.99
C ASN A 617 -2.32 -52.26 18.08
N PHE A 618 -1.23 -52.80 17.52
CA PHE A 618 -0.91 -54.22 17.53
C PHE A 618 -0.18 -54.60 18.81
N LYS A 619 -0.60 -55.70 19.47
CA LYS A 619 -0.06 -56.12 20.77
C LYS A 619 1.47 -56.24 20.80
N ASN A 620 2.10 -56.64 19.69
CA ASN A 620 3.53 -56.91 19.63
C ASN A 620 4.33 -55.89 18.79
N GLN A 621 3.67 -54.95 18.10
CA GLN A 621 4.34 -54.02 17.16
C GLN A 621 3.93 -52.54 17.32
N GLY A 622 3.07 -52.22 18.29
CA GLY A 622 2.61 -50.87 18.55
C GLY A 622 1.66 -50.33 17.48
N GLU A 623 1.55 -49.01 17.38
CA GLU A 623 0.60 -48.34 16.48
C GLU A 623 1.07 -48.34 15.03
N LYS A 624 0.21 -48.83 14.12
CA LYS A 624 0.45 -48.83 12.67
C LYS A 624 -0.81 -48.40 11.94
N LYS A 625 -0.62 -47.62 10.87
CA LYS A 625 -1.68 -47.27 9.91
C LYS A 625 -1.76 -48.35 8.83
N VAL A 626 -2.93 -48.96 8.68
CA VAL A 626 -3.19 -50.09 7.78
C VAL A 626 -4.49 -49.84 7.03
N MET A 627 -4.57 -50.24 5.76
CA MET A 627 -5.82 -50.15 5.00
C MET A 627 -6.80 -51.25 5.43
N ASP A 628 -8.09 -50.93 5.52
CA ASP A 628 -9.16 -51.84 5.94
C ASP A 628 -9.17 -53.21 5.24
N LYS A 629 -8.86 -53.25 3.94
CA LYS A 629 -8.79 -54.47 3.12
C LYS A 629 -7.72 -55.48 3.56
N PHE A 630 -6.74 -55.06 4.35
CA PHE A 630 -5.66 -55.93 4.83
C PHE A 630 -5.90 -56.47 6.24
N VAL A 631 -7.09 -56.24 6.80
CA VAL A 631 -7.39 -56.60 8.18
C VAL A 631 -8.71 -57.36 8.25
N ILE A 632 -8.76 -58.38 9.09
CA ILE A 632 -9.96 -59.23 9.28
C ILE A 632 -10.43 -59.06 10.73
N LYS A 633 -11.76 -59.04 10.98
CA LYS A 633 -12.30 -59.01 12.34
C LYS A 633 -11.81 -60.22 13.13
N ALA A 634 -11.25 -59.99 14.32
CA ALA A 634 -10.91 -61.08 15.23
C ALA A 634 -12.21 -61.55 15.89
N ILE A 635 -12.60 -62.82 15.66
CA ILE A 635 -13.69 -63.45 16.39
C ILE A 635 -13.16 -63.73 17.80
N ASN A 636 -13.87 -63.30 18.83
CA ASN A 636 -13.56 -63.62 20.23
C ASN A 636 -13.84 -65.12 20.45
N ASP A 637 -12.83 -65.86 20.90
CA ASP A 637 -13.03 -67.04 21.76
C ASP A 637 -12.90 -66.60 23.22
#